data_AF-A0A8H8CFY8-F1
#
_entry.id   AF-A0A8H8CFY8-F1
#
_cell.length_a   1.000
_cell.length_b   1.000
_cell.length_c   1.000
_cell.angle_alpha   90.00
_cell.angle_beta   90.00
_cell.angle_gamma   90.00
#
_symmetry.space_group_name_H-M   'P 1'
#
loop_
_entity.id
_entity.type
_entity.pdbx_description
1 polymer ?
#
loop_
_entity_poly.entity_id
_entity_poly.type
_entity_poly.pdbx_seq_one_letter_code
_entity_poly.pdbx_strand_id
1 'polypeptide(L)'
;MSRTPSPVIVYAPLPESPTQIDYTPLPDIQGYDISTPQRKRRVAKGARQGNTKKKRHGNLSNASIEDLLDDNEPSDMAMMDVEQGPGSRVAEECPIFQLTERMFVVSGWNAAKRESNKFWYHAMRDNTQDTVSVVCLCPLNRSQACYHVRYLTEELPHNATVNEVSLSAYQEARAFLFYRNEGVMDNFYTNIFSIPTSTRFPTIKNRSIVEHYGDDSGNGTWKCSRDQGATSCSHIVQARHALQKYIHGDWNAQDETIDSSVATDGVQFGGVPLRQVSGVAESISYKRIPPPCWSQIGADPPAPPRVIFNSPPSSISLGDNGTCICSNPRECFDPFRPSIDKECTVYTLTGASKAVISLQQCLKCSHRFIGPECSDLGLFNFNNTSLFAHDLLDDYTSAFSTSETPFISWVNTVSRRYQLRGSDVPFASDKLFRAAWFSYSRLLLLENDMTCLECGPNPKATIWDGVTVAFSRRMLLPSLHPPTLTGPSSIERPEVHPTSNLHAIPNRNIRILIRFILKGPPLTTLSTEAEVTEASPHFERNKKIVERLSKVSELVNKLSNINTHLGNLFNSQFGLSAVFRKQSIPEVYIKFFLQVAADESILQALPYPSILSLRRFLRDPSAQHITWLRYTPFIQRVIQHEVRFGNISADTLAVCEWLYVRAMAVFSIIKVHDGPAKNDDTVNSNIEQEDWLKTGCHYAMAQIRERPKYPNLPYEAGNDLVGANEDEDTCHKYYSTYSKKRLTGGIMCVWCTHSVCYGFHCIRAAEGRNDVFSAIYTRWKQAPEVIVYDFACALQPYCMSREPDFFKNTRFVIDIFHSSEHKCGEACFLATYCQENPDLLRLNSSAAECGNSGISKIRKGVSYMTQDRAVMYMKVFFSLWNRQQIRKMERTGIRN
;
A
#
# COMPACT_ATOMS: atom_id res chain seq x y z
N MET A 1 -34.15 -68.00 -20.79
CA MET A 1 -32.97 -68.09 -19.90
C MET A 1 -32.88 -66.79 -19.11
N SER A 2 -33.05 -66.90 -17.79
CA SER A 2 -33.22 -65.78 -16.85
C SER A 2 -31.99 -64.89 -16.77
N ARG A 3 -32.16 -63.59 -17.03
CA ARG A 3 -31.18 -62.54 -16.73
C ARG A 3 -31.09 -62.39 -15.21
N THR A 4 -29.93 -62.68 -14.64
CA THR A 4 -29.59 -62.23 -13.29
C THR A 4 -29.41 -60.71 -13.30
N PRO A 5 -30.02 -59.97 -12.37
CA PRO A 5 -29.79 -58.53 -12.25
C PRO A 5 -28.37 -58.29 -11.74
N SER A 6 -27.71 -57.28 -12.30
CA SER A 6 -26.43 -56.75 -11.80
C SER A 6 -26.56 -56.37 -10.31
N PRO A 7 -25.52 -56.59 -9.49
CA PRO A 7 -25.60 -56.27 -8.07
C PRO A 7 -25.78 -54.76 -7.89
N VAL A 8 -26.90 -54.38 -7.26
CA VAL A 8 -27.08 -53.04 -6.69
C VAL A 8 -26.16 -52.97 -5.49
N ILE A 9 -25.05 -52.25 -5.63
CA ILE A 9 -24.17 -51.92 -4.50
C ILE A 9 -24.93 -50.91 -3.63
N VAL A 10 -25.45 -51.37 -2.50
CA VAL A 10 -26.02 -50.50 -1.47
C VAL A 10 -24.86 -49.96 -0.64
N TYR A 11 -24.52 -48.69 -0.85
CA TYR A 11 -23.53 -48.00 -0.04
C TYR A 11 -24.10 -47.75 1.37
N ALA A 12 -23.27 -48.00 2.39
CA ALA A 12 -23.58 -47.59 3.76
C ALA A 12 -23.78 -46.06 3.82
N PRO A 13 -24.67 -45.55 4.69
CA PRO A 13 -24.81 -44.11 4.89
C PRO A 13 -23.46 -43.51 5.31
N LEU A 14 -23.00 -42.52 4.53
CA LEU A 14 -21.79 -41.75 4.85
C LEU A 14 -21.94 -41.11 6.24
N PRO A 15 -20.94 -41.21 7.13
CA PRO A 15 -21.04 -40.71 8.50
C PRO A 15 -21.27 -39.20 8.54
N GLU A 16 -22.13 -38.75 9.47
CA GLU A 16 -22.46 -37.34 9.67
C GLU A 16 -21.32 -36.57 10.35
N SER A 17 -20.37 -37.26 10.99
CA SER A 17 -19.18 -36.69 11.65
C SER A 17 -17.89 -37.46 11.31
N PRO A 18 -16.69 -36.83 11.33
CA PRO A 18 -15.45 -37.40 10.78
C PRO A 18 -14.75 -38.47 11.64
N THR A 19 -15.38 -38.95 12.72
CA THR A 19 -14.71 -39.76 13.73
C THR A 19 -14.99 -41.23 13.55
N GLN A 20 -14.33 -41.87 12.58
CA GLN A 20 -14.04 -43.30 12.60
C GLN A 20 -12.95 -43.68 11.59
N ILE A 21 -11.81 -42.99 11.65
CA ILE A 21 -10.53 -43.57 11.23
C ILE A 21 -9.56 -43.28 12.37
N ASP A 22 -9.19 -44.34 13.08
CA ASP A 22 -8.27 -44.31 14.21
C ASP A 22 -6.85 -44.08 13.67
N TYR A 23 -6.43 -42.83 13.60
CA TYR A 23 -5.02 -42.49 13.39
C TYR A 23 -4.33 -42.59 14.74
N THR A 24 -3.78 -43.75 15.04
CA THR A 24 -2.83 -43.89 16.15
C THR A 24 -1.70 -42.88 15.91
N PRO A 25 -1.45 -41.92 16.82
CA PRO A 25 -0.29 -41.04 16.71
C PRO A 25 0.95 -41.93 16.76
N LEU A 26 1.82 -41.85 15.75
CA LEU A 26 3.15 -42.44 15.87
C LEU A 26 3.88 -41.72 17.02
N PRO A 27 4.51 -42.45 17.95
CA PRO A 27 5.19 -41.84 19.08
C PRO A 27 6.34 -40.95 18.62
N ASP A 28 6.50 -39.81 19.31
CA ASP A 28 7.59 -38.86 19.14
C ASP A 28 8.94 -39.59 19.13
N ILE A 29 9.61 -39.61 17.98
CA ILE A 29 11.03 -39.94 17.91
C ILE A 29 11.80 -38.65 18.21
N GLN A 30 11.89 -38.32 19.50
CA GLN A 30 12.92 -37.42 19.99
C GLN A 30 14.27 -38.13 19.91
N GLY A 31 15.23 -37.55 19.18
CA GLY A 31 16.63 -37.97 19.22
C GLY A 31 17.21 -38.39 17.87
N TYR A 32 17.45 -37.41 17.00
CA TYR A 32 18.59 -37.49 16.09
C TYR A 32 19.31 -36.14 16.10
N ASP A 33 20.50 -36.16 16.66
CA ASP A 33 21.49 -35.08 16.64
C ASP A 33 21.95 -34.86 15.19
N ILE A 34 21.54 -33.75 14.58
CA ILE A 34 21.95 -33.38 13.22
C ILE A 34 23.22 -32.52 13.34
N SER A 35 24.35 -33.16 13.58
CA SER A 35 25.65 -32.56 13.27
C SER A 35 25.79 -32.49 11.75
N THR A 36 25.66 -31.29 11.19
CA THR A 36 25.85 -31.01 9.75
C THR A 36 27.28 -31.39 9.31
N PRO A 37 27.48 -32.23 8.27
CA PRO A 37 28.83 -32.47 7.74
C PRO A 37 29.31 -31.24 6.97
N GLN A 38 30.45 -30.67 7.38
CA GLN A 38 31.14 -29.61 6.65
C GLN A 38 31.46 -30.07 5.22
N ARG A 39 30.86 -29.43 4.21
CA ARG A 39 31.13 -29.72 2.80
C ARG A 39 32.24 -28.83 2.26
N LYS A 40 33.34 -29.47 1.85
CA LYS A 40 34.54 -28.87 1.24
C LYS A 40 34.22 -28.02 0.00
N ARG A 41 34.74 -26.78 -0.02
CA ARG A 41 34.79 -25.88 -1.19
C ARG A 41 35.49 -26.57 -2.37
N ARG A 42 34.79 -26.71 -3.50
CA ARG A 42 35.40 -27.03 -4.81
C ARG A 42 35.73 -25.73 -5.53
N VAL A 43 37.01 -25.58 -5.85
CA VAL A 43 37.59 -24.55 -6.72
C VAL A 43 37.23 -24.88 -8.16
N ALA A 44 36.61 -23.94 -8.89
CA ALA A 44 36.41 -24.06 -10.33
C ALA A 44 37.37 -23.09 -11.06
N LYS A 45 38.36 -23.69 -11.73
CA LYS A 45 39.22 -23.08 -12.76
C LYS A 45 38.37 -22.75 -14.00
N GLY A 46 38.67 -21.62 -14.65
CA GLY A 46 37.89 -21.09 -15.77
C GLY A 46 38.24 -21.63 -17.16
N ALA A 47 37.49 -21.16 -18.16
CA ALA A 47 37.92 -21.01 -19.55
C ALA A 47 36.98 -20.05 -20.34
N ARG A 48 37.59 -18.95 -20.82
CA ARG A 48 37.39 -18.11 -22.02
C ARG A 48 36.13 -18.32 -22.90
N GLN A 49 35.51 -17.21 -23.32
CA GLN A 49 35.86 -16.51 -24.58
C GLN A 49 35.16 -15.13 -24.64
N GLY A 50 35.96 -14.10 -24.90
CA GLY A 50 35.50 -12.74 -25.12
C GLY A 50 35.22 -12.47 -26.59
N ASN A 51 34.33 -11.50 -26.84
CA ASN A 51 34.27 -10.79 -28.11
C ASN A 51 34.26 -9.29 -27.84
N THR A 52 35.24 -8.62 -28.43
CA THR A 52 35.54 -7.20 -28.35
C THR A 52 34.67 -6.40 -29.32
N LYS A 53 34.32 -5.15 -28.96
CA LYS A 53 34.33 -4.01 -29.89
C LYS A 53 34.31 -2.65 -29.16
N LYS A 54 35.50 -2.04 -29.21
CA LYS A 54 35.92 -0.64 -29.04
C LYS A 54 34.83 0.45 -29.09
N LYS A 55 34.92 1.43 -28.18
CA LYS A 55 34.81 2.87 -28.51
C LYS A 55 35.68 3.75 -27.58
N ARG A 56 36.65 4.38 -28.25
CA ARG A 56 37.61 5.46 -27.94
C ARG A 56 37.43 6.29 -26.65
N HIS A 57 38.55 6.42 -25.92
CA HIS A 57 38.90 7.54 -25.06
C HIS A 57 39.27 8.80 -25.87
N GLY A 58 38.87 9.96 -25.36
CA GLY A 58 39.56 11.24 -25.53
C GLY A 58 39.90 11.77 -24.12
N ASN A 59 41.17 12.08 -23.91
CA ASN A 59 41.78 12.53 -22.65
C ASN A 59 41.71 14.06 -22.49
N LEU A 60 42.13 14.49 -21.28
CA LEU A 60 42.64 15.81 -20.86
C LEU A 60 41.56 16.78 -20.37
N SER A 61 41.69 17.51 -19.26
CA SER A 61 42.75 17.63 -18.24
C SER A 61 42.19 18.48 -17.07
N ASN A 62 42.74 18.26 -15.87
CA ASN A 62 42.52 19.08 -14.68
C ASN A 62 42.90 20.55 -14.90
N ALA A 63 42.11 21.47 -14.35
CA ALA A 63 42.56 22.80 -13.96
C ALA A 63 41.80 23.26 -12.71
N SER A 64 42.57 23.51 -11.66
CA SER A 64 42.25 24.13 -10.37
C SER A 64 41.99 25.63 -10.52
N ILE A 65 41.02 26.18 -9.79
CA ILE A 65 40.91 27.62 -9.51
C ILE A 65 40.45 27.79 -8.05
N GLU A 66 41.41 28.13 -7.20
CA GLU A 66 41.23 28.91 -5.97
C GLU A 66 41.11 30.40 -6.32
N ASP A 67 40.65 31.18 -5.33
CA ASP A 67 40.57 32.64 -5.25
C ASP A 67 39.33 33.33 -5.85
N LEU A 68 38.53 33.92 -4.94
CA LEU A 68 38.23 35.36 -4.86
C LEU A 68 37.29 35.62 -3.66
N LEU A 69 37.89 35.96 -2.52
CA LEU A 69 37.26 36.74 -1.46
C LEU A 69 37.50 38.21 -1.81
N ASP A 70 36.46 39.03 -1.83
CA ASP A 70 36.63 40.48 -1.79
C ASP A 70 35.54 41.12 -0.92
N ASP A 71 36.04 41.89 0.03
CA ASP A 71 35.31 42.69 1.00
C ASP A 71 34.68 43.91 0.32
N ASN A 72 33.48 44.31 0.75
CA ASN A 72 33.04 45.70 0.70
C ASN A 72 31.84 45.92 1.65
N GLU A 73 32.10 46.62 2.75
CA GLU A 73 31.09 47.41 3.46
C GLU A 73 30.70 48.63 2.63
N PRO A 74 29.48 49.14 2.80
CA PRO A 74 29.38 50.54 3.17
C PRO A 74 28.39 50.81 4.31
N SER A 75 28.77 51.81 5.11
CA SER A 75 28.08 52.41 6.23
C SER A 75 26.95 53.37 5.82
N ASP A 76 25.98 53.49 6.75
CA ASP A 76 25.07 54.59 7.08
C ASP A 76 24.21 55.30 6.01
N MET A 77 22.89 55.08 6.13
CA MET A 77 21.77 56.04 6.20
C MET A 77 20.55 55.61 5.36
N ALA A 78 19.47 55.19 6.04
CA ALA A 78 18.13 55.82 5.97
C ALA A 78 17.11 55.01 6.79
N MET A 79 16.69 55.59 7.92
CA MET A 79 15.43 55.26 8.60
C MET A 79 14.26 55.68 7.71
N MET A 80 13.43 54.74 7.22
CA MET A 80 12.04 55.02 6.82
C MET A 80 11.15 53.76 7.01
N ASP A 81 10.18 53.93 7.90
CA ASP A 81 8.82 53.36 7.94
C ASP A 81 8.62 51.83 7.90
N VAL A 82 8.54 51.24 9.10
CA VAL A 82 7.86 49.98 9.36
C VAL A 82 6.41 50.28 9.74
N GLU A 83 5.57 50.63 8.77
CA GLU A 83 4.12 50.63 8.93
C GLU A 83 3.45 49.84 7.79
N GLN A 84 2.52 48.96 8.16
CA GLN A 84 1.55 48.21 7.34
C GLN A 84 2.05 46.91 6.65
N GLY A 85 1.51 45.77 7.12
CA GLY A 85 2.00 44.42 6.83
C GLY A 85 1.42 43.70 5.59
N PRO A 86 1.93 42.48 5.34
CA PRO A 86 1.11 41.34 4.91
C PRO A 86 1.52 40.05 5.67
N GLY A 87 0.81 39.69 6.74
CA GLY A 87 1.11 38.50 7.58
C GLY A 87 0.98 37.15 6.85
N SER A 88 0.11 37.04 5.83
CA SER A 88 -0.15 35.75 5.16
C SER A 88 0.86 35.36 4.08
N ARG A 89 1.54 36.32 3.43
CA ARG A 89 2.57 36.03 2.41
C ARG A 89 3.81 35.37 3.02
N VAL A 90 4.12 35.70 4.27
CA VAL A 90 5.39 35.39 4.93
C VAL A 90 5.34 34.08 5.72
N ALA A 91 4.16 33.62 6.14
CA ALA A 91 4.00 32.35 6.88
C ALA A 91 4.47 31.13 6.07
N GLU A 92 4.39 31.18 4.74
CA GLU A 92 4.94 30.13 3.87
C GLU A 92 6.47 30.26 3.65
N GLU A 93 7.08 31.39 4.00
CA GLU A 93 8.51 31.71 3.81
C GLU A 93 9.31 31.64 5.12
N CYS A 94 8.65 31.57 6.28
CA CYS A 94 9.25 31.43 7.61
C CYS A 94 8.66 30.20 8.34
N PRO A 95 9.30 29.01 8.23
CA PRO A 95 8.79 27.78 8.83
C PRO A 95 8.57 27.85 10.35
N ILE A 96 7.37 27.47 10.78
CA ILE A 96 6.97 27.35 12.19
C ILE A 96 6.38 25.94 12.41
N PHE A 97 6.95 25.19 13.33
CA PHE A 97 6.57 23.81 13.68
C PHE A 97 5.99 23.77 15.09
N GLN A 98 4.75 23.31 15.24
CA GLN A 98 4.18 23.02 16.56
C GLN A 98 4.63 21.63 17.03
N LEU A 99 5.27 21.56 18.19
CA LEU A 99 5.76 20.30 18.78
C LEU A 99 4.81 19.73 19.83
N THR A 100 4.17 20.60 20.63
CA THR A 100 3.13 20.25 21.60
C THR A 100 2.03 21.32 21.59
N GLU A 101 0.99 21.18 22.41
CA GLU A 101 -0.07 22.20 22.55
C GLU A 101 0.51 23.60 22.78
N ARG A 102 1.57 23.71 23.59
CA ARG A 102 2.18 24.97 24.01
C ARG A 102 3.53 25.26 23.38
N MET A 103 4.23 24.27 22.81
CA MET A 103 5.61 24.42 22.34
C MET A 103 5.73 24.43 20.82
N PHE A 104 6.56 25.34 20.31
CA PHE A 104 6.85 25.55 18.89
C PHE A 104 8.36 25.64 18.63
N VAL A 105 8.76 25.35 17.40
CA VAL A 105 10.09 25.67 16.84
C VAL A 105 9.92 26.53 15.60
N VAL A 106 10.66 27.63 15.54
CA VAL A 106 10.54 28.66 14.50
C VAL A 106 11.88 28.89 13.83
N SER A 107 11.91 29.06 12.51
CA SER A 107 13.12 29.52 11.81
C SER A 107 13.42 30.96 12.18
N GLY A 108 14.69 31.37 12.21
CA GLY A 108 15.02 32.77 12.39
C GLY A 108 14.58 33.61 11.20
N TRP A 109 14.36 34.91 11.43
CA TRP A 109 13.83 35.83 10.43
C TRP A 109 14.81 36.97 10.20
N ASN A 110 15.13 37.26 8.93
CA ASN A 110 15.87 38.44 8.54
C ASN A 110 14.89 39.54 8.08
N ALA A 111 14.69 40.56 8.91
CA ALA A 111 13.74 41.63 8.64
C ALA A 111 14.12 42.49 7.41
N ALA A 112 15.42 42.68 7.14
CA ALA A 112 15.90 43.49 6.02
C ALA A 112 15.70 42.80 4.67
N LYS A 113 15.92 41.48 4.62
CA LYS A 113 15.81 40.68 3.39
C LYS A 113 14.45 40.01 3.21
N ARG A 114 13.57 40.07 4.21
CA ARG A 114 12.26 39.41 4.25
C ARG A 114 12.35 37.91 3.94
N GLU A 115 13.31 37.22 4.53
CA GLU A 115 13.52 35.78 4.33
C GLU A 115 13.88 35.05 5.63
N SER A 116 13.65 33.74 5.68
CA SER A 116 14.12 32.89 6.78
C SER A 116 15.65 32.78 6.79
N ASN A 117 16.26 32.88 7.96
CA ASN A 117 17.67 32.57 8.14
C ASN A 117 17.89 31.09 8.49
N LYS A 118 19.15 30.67 8.63
CA LYS A 118 19.53 29.27 8.85
C LYS A 118 19.36 28.78 10.30
N PHE A 119 19.06 29.66 11.24
CA PHE A 119 18.97 29.33 12.66
C PHE A 119 17.54 28.95 13.06
N TRP A 120 17.42 28.18 14.14
CA TRP A 120 16.14 27.75 14.69
C TRP A 120 16.03 28.10 16.17
N TYR A 121 14.83 28.44 16.61
CA TYR A 121 14.56 28.87 17.98
C TYR A 121 13.29 28.22 18.51
N HIS A 122 13.24 27.94 19.82
CA HIS A 122 12.00 27.52 20.46
C HIS A 122 11.10 28.73 20.76
N ALA A 123 9.80 28.51 20.68
CA ALA A 123 8.79 29.44 21.17
C ALA A 123 7.75 28.68 21.99
N MET A 124 7.10 29.37 22.93
CA MET A 124 6.04 28.81 23.76
C MET A 124 4.86 29.78 23.76
N ARG A 125 3.65 29.22 23.66
CA ARG A 125 2.39 29.95 23.78
C ARG A 125 1.64 29.41 24.99
N ASP A 126 1.19 30.31 25.86
CA ASP A 126 0.31 29.99 26.97
C ASP A 126 -1.02 30.73 26.81
N ASN A 127 -2.11 29.97 26.85
CA ASN A 127 -3.47 30.47 26.70
C ASN A 127 -4.12 30.47 28.09
N THR A 128 -4.10 31.62 28.75
CA THR A 128 -4.90 31.85 29.97
C THR A 128 -6.24 32.49 29.58
N GLN A 129 -7.28 32.31 30.40
CA GLN A 129 -8.69 32.56 30.03
C GLN A 129 -8.99 33.96 29.44
N ASP A 130 -8.13 34.98 29.65
CA ASP A 130 -8.31 36.33 29.09
C ASP A 130 -7.08 36.91 28.34
N THR A 131 -5.94 36.20 28.27
CA THR A 131 -4.74 36.70 27.58
C THR A 131 -3.87 35.59 26.97
N VAL A 132 -3.46 35.77 25.70
CA VAL A 132 -2.44 34.93 25.03
C VAL A 132 -1.06 35.52 25.30
N SER A 133 -0.19 34.75 25.94
CA SER A 133 1.20 35.10 26.13
C SER A 133 2.10 34.22 25.26
N VAL A 134 3.02 34.84 24.52
CA VAL A 134 3.99 34.12 23.69
C VAL A 134 5.40 34.51 24.10
N VAL A 135 6.23 33.50 24.33
CA VAL A 135 7.67 33.66 24.58
C VAL A 135 8.44 33.04 23.44
N CYS A 136 9.21 33.83 22.69
CA CYS A 136 10.12 33.35 21.66
C CYS A 136 11.59 33.53 22.10
N LEU A 137 12.43 32.52 21.87
CA LEU A 137 13.85 32.57 22.20
C LEU A 137 14.73 33.14 21.08
N CYS A 138 14.16 33.66 20.00
CA CYS A 138 14.96 34.29 18.95
C CYS A 138 15.60 35.61 19.43
N PRO A 139 16.78 36.00 18.91
CA PRO A 139 17.51 37.18 19.38
C PRO A 139 16.70 38.48 19.29
N LEU A 140 15.86 38.61 18.26
CA LEU A 140 15.04 39.79 18.04
C LEU A 140 14.03 40.05 19.16
N ASN A 141 13.56 38.99 19.85
CA ASN A 141 12.61 39.12 20.95
C ASN A 141 13.21 39.78 22.22
N ARG A 142 14.55 39.95 22.27
CA ARG A 142 15.22 40.63 23.39
C ARG A 142 15.14 42.15 23.31
N SER A 143 14.88 42.70 22.11
CA SER A 143 14.89 44.15 21.86
C SER A 143 13.52 44.70 21.46
N GLN A 144 12.67 43.89 20.80
CA GLN A 144 11.30 44.24 20.38
C GLN A 144 10.46 42.98 20.16
N ALA A 145 9.13 43.07 20.14
CA ALA A 145 8.27 41.92 19.85
C ALA A 145 8.58 41.35 18.47
N CYS A 146 9.19 40.15 18.44
CA CYS A 146 9.67 39.56 17.19
C CYS A 146 8.50 39.07 16.31
N TYR A 147 8.79 38.85 15.02
CA TYR A 147 7.81 38.32 14.07
C TYR A 147 7.10 37.05 14.59
N HIS A 148 7.82 36.14 15.24
CA HIS A 148 7.21 34.91 15.78
C HIS A 148 6.23 35.18 16.92
N VAL A 149 6.55 36.13 17.81
CA VAL A 149 5.62 36.52 18.88
C VAL A 149 4.38 37.13 18.27
N ARG A 150 4.52 38.05 17.32
CA ARG A 150 3.38 38.64 16.59
C ARG A 150 2.57 37.57 15.88
N TYR A 151 3.19 36.71 15.08
CA TYR A 151 2.52 35.62 14.37
C TYR A 151 1.79 34.65 15.33
N LEU A 152 2.45 34.16 16.37
CA LEU A 152 1.84 33.20 17.31
C LEU A 152 0.76 33.84 18.20
N THR A 153 0.78 35.17 18.37
CA THR A 153 -0.22 35.93 19.15
C THR A 153 -1.40 36.38 18.28
N GLU A 154 -1.12 36.86 17.06
CA GLU A 154 -2.06 37.56 16.17
C GLU A 154 -2.63 36.63 15.09
N GLU A 155 -1.84 35.69 14.56
CA GLU A 155 -2.20 34.87 13.37
C GLU A 155 -2.71 33.45 13.72
N LEU A 156 -2.48 33.00 14.96
CA LEU A 156 -2.86 31.65 15.44
C LEU A 156 -4.13 31.72 16.30
N PRO A 157 -5.25 31.09 15.91
CA PRO A 157 -6.53 31.23 16.62
C PRO A 157 -6.44 30.87 18.11
N HIS A 158 -7.20 31.55 18.97
CA HIS A 158 -7.29 31.23 20.41
C HIS A 158 -7.83 29.81 20.64
N ASN A 159 -8.67 29.31 19.71
CA ASN A 159 -9.27 27.97 19.74
C ASN A 159 -8.59 26.98 18.79
N ALA A 160 -7.40 27.29 18.28
CA ALA A 160 -6.59 26.34 17.50
C ALA A 160 -5.84 25.37 18.42
N THR A 161 -6.45 24.93 19.51
CA THR A 161 -6.09 23.70 20.20
C THR A 161 -7.25 22.75 19.93
N VAL A 162 -7.01 21.78 19.05
CA VAL A 162 -7.97 20.70 18.78
C VAL A 162 -8.37 20.08 20.12
N ASN A 163 -9.67 19.89 20.33
CA ASN A 163 -10.21 18.94 21.29
C ASN A 163 -9.66 17.55 20.96
N GLU A 164 -8.54 17.16 21.56
CA GLU A 164 -8.09 15.78 21.69
C GLU A 164 -7.00 15.74 22.78
N VAL A 165 -7.39 15.23 23.95
CA VAL A 165 -6.57 14.83 25.10
C VAL A 165 -5.50 15.85 25.53
N SER A 166 -5.77 16.56 26.64
CA SER A 166 -4.75 17.30 27.39
C SER A 166 -3.56 16.39 27.66
N LEU A 167 -2.47 16.57 26.92
CA LEU A 167 -1.31 15.69 27.00
C LEU A 167 -0.61 15.94 28.34
N SER A 168 -0.42 14.89 29.14
CA SER A 168 0.26 14.99 30.43
C SER A 168 1.65 15.62 30.29
N ALA A 169 2.11 16.36 31.31
CA ALA A 169 3.46 16.96 31.40
C ALA A 169 4.62 15.98 31.12
N TYR A 170 4.38 14.67 31.20
CA TYR A 170 5.32 13.60 30.88
C TYR A 170 5.72 13.52 29.40
N GLN A 171 4.93 14.07 28.48
CA GLN A 171 5.19 14.01 27.04
C GLN A 171 6.01 15.20 26.49
N GLU A 172 6.11 16.30 27.23
CA GLU A 172 6.94 17.46 26.85
C GLU A 172 8.45 17.21 27.00
N ALA A 173 8.82 16.15 27.74
CA ALA A 173 10.19 15.71 27.97
C ALA A 173 10.77 14.81 26.84
N ARG A 174 10.14 14.76 25.66
CA ARG A 174 10.53 13.90 24.54
C ARG A 174 11.45 14.59 23.54
N ALA A 175 12.23 13.82 22.78
CA ALA A 175 13.03 14.31 21.64
C ALA A 175 12.18 14.35 20.36
N PHE A 176 12.20 15.47 19.62
CA PHE A 176 11.42 15.62 18.37
C PHE A 176 12.35 15.82 17.18
N LEU A 177 12.30 14.94 16.19
CA LEU A 177 12.81 15.22 14.83
C LEU A 177 11.73 15.99 14.08
N PHE A 178 11.92 17.29 13.88
CA PHE A 178 10.89 18.15 13.28
C PHE A 178 11.20 18.60 11.85
N TYR A 179 12.46 18.50 11.42
CA TYR A 179 12.88 18.86 10.08
C TYR A 179 13.94 17.89 9.56
N ARG A 180 13.79 17.46 8.31
CA ARG A 180 14.75 16.62 7.61
C ARG A 180 14.77 16.94 6.11
N ASN A 181 15.95 17.18 5.54
CA ASN A 181 16.14 17.45 4.12
C ASN A 181 17.33 16.68 3.54
N GLU A 182 17.33 16.41 2.24
CA GLU A 182 18.45 15.76 1.54
C GLU A 182 19.58 16.77 1.25
N GLY A 183 20.81 16.35 1.49
CA GLY A 183 22.01 17.10 1.14
C GLY A 183 22.33 17.03 -0.36
N VAL A 184 23.35 17.75 -0.78
CA VAL A 184 23.82 17.79 -2.19
C VAL A 184 24.50 16.47 -2.59
N MET A 185 25.01 15.71 -1.62
CA MET A 185 25.65 14.40 -1.81
C MET A 185 24.66 13.27 -1.56
N ASP A 186 24.70 12.23 -2.40
CA ASP A 186 23.91 11.01 -2.22
C ASP A 186 24.11 10.42 -0.82
N ASN A 187 23.00 10.06 -0.16
CA ASN A 187 22.94 9.53 1.20
C ASN A 187 23.30 10.49 2.35
N PHE A 188 23.47 11.80 2.12
CA PHE A 188 23.61 12.80 3.20
C PHE A 188 22.30 13.53 3.49
N TYR A 189 22.05 13.85 4.75
CA TYR A 189 20.82 14.48 5.24
C TYR A 189 21.11 15.60 6.21
N THR A 190 20.37 16.69 6.09
CA THR A 190 20.21 17.68 7.15
C THR A 190 19.04 17.26 8.03
N ASN A 191 19.30 16.79 9.24
CA ASN A 191 18.29 16.50 10.26
C ASN A 191 18.33 17.57 11.34
N ILE A 192 17.17 18.00 11.83
CA ILE A 192 17.10 18.98 12.90
C ILE A 192 16.14 18.49 13.98
N PHE A 193 16.67 18.43 15.19
CA PHE A 193 16.01 17.89 16.36
C PHE A 193 15.79 18.99 17.40
N SER A 194 14.69 18.87 18.13
CA SER A 194 14.48 19.55 19.41
C SER A 194 14.71 18.53 20.51
N ILE A 195 15.78 18.70 21.29
CA ILE A 195 16.23 17.75 22.31
C ILE A 195 16.06 18.36 23.71
N PRO A 196 15.44 17.66 24.67
CA PRO A 196 15.35 18.13 26.05
C PRO A 196 16.69 17.98 26.78
N THR A 197 16.88 18.78 27.83
CA THR A 197 17.96 18.59 28.80
C THR A 197 17.43 17.77 29.96
N SER A 198 18.28 16.89 30.54
CA SER A 198 17.99 16.02 31.69
C SER A 198 17.78 16.81 32.99
N THR A 199 16.76 17.66 33.03
CA THR A 199 16.40 18.50 34.18
C THR A 199 14.98 18.18 34.64
N ARG A 200 14.67 18.36 35.93
CA ARG A 200 13.33 18.07 36.51
C ARG A 200 12.17 18.91 35.94
N PHE A 201 12.45 19.93 35.11
CA PHE A 201 11.43 20.84 34.58
C PHE A 201 11.55 21.00 33.05
N PRO A 202 10.60 20.48 32.25
CA PRO A 202 10.63 20.55 30.79
C PRO A 202 10.19 21.94 30.30
N THR A 203 11.08 22.94 30.34
CA THR A 203 10.81 24.26 29.77
C THR A 203 11.45 24.42 28.39
N ILE A 204 10.92 25.32 27.54
CA ILE A 204 11.56 25.65 26.24
C ILE A 204 13.00 26.16 26.39
N LYS A 205 13.34 26.77 27.55
CA LYS A 205 14.69 27.19 27.90
C LYS A 205 15.62 26.05 28.28
N ASN A 206 15.12 24.83 28.45
CA ASN A 206 15.87 23.61 28.75
C ASN A 206 15.91 22.67 27.54
N ARG A 207 15.65 23.17 26.33
CA ARG A 207 15.80 22.42 25.09
C ARG A 207 16.92 22.95 24.21
N SER A 208 17.50 22.08 23.40
CA SER A 208 18.55 22.40 22.44
C SER A 208 18.06 22.04 21.05
N ILE A 209 18.41 22.88 20.07
CA ILE A 209 18.32 22.48 18.66
C ILE A 209 19.61 21.73 18.33
N VAL A 210 19.46 20.53 17.78
CA VAL A 210 20.59 19.74 17.30
C VAL A 210 20.42 19.52 15.81
N GLU A 211 21.44 19.90 15.05
CA GLU A 211 21.51 19.74 13.60
C GLU A 211 22.52 18.64 13.27
N HIS A 212 22.15 17.78 12.33
CA HIS A 212 23.03 16.76 11.78
C HIS A 212 23.07 16.88 10.26
N TYR A 213 24.25 17.05 9.70
CA TYR A 213 24.49 16.93 8.26
C TYR A 213 25.35 15.67 8.00
N GLY A 214 24.71 14.59 7.56
CA GLY A 214 25.37 13.29 7.45
C GLY A 214 24.44 12.17 7.03
N ASP A 215 24.96 10.95 6.99
CA ASP A 215 24.21 9.77 6.57
C ASP A 215 23.31 9.18 7.68
N ASP A 216 22.55 8.13 7.37
CA ASP A 216 21.61 7.51 8.32
C ASP A 216 22.29 6.74 9.45
N SER A 217 23.57 6.42 9.31
CA SER A 217 24.35 5.78 10.38
C SER A 217 24.75 6.78 11.48
N GLY A 218 24.47 8.07 11.28
CA GLY A 218 24.89 9.14 12.18
C GLY A 218 26.30 9.66 11.86
N ASN A 219 26.93 9.18 10.78
CA ASN A 219 28.21 9.70 10.32
C ASN A 219 28.01 11.03 9.61
N GLY A 220 28.75 12.05 10.02
CA GLY A 220 28.66 13.40 9.49
C GLY A 220 28.92 14.46 10.54
N THR A 221 28.49 15.68 10.26
CA THR A 221 28.67 16.82 11.14
C THR A 221 27.47 16.99 12.04
N TRP A 222 27.69 16.98 13.35
CA TRP A 222 26.68 17.30 14.37
C TRP A 222 26.96 18.69 14.95
N LYS A 223 25.91 19.49 15.14
CA LYS A 223 25.97 20.81 15.75
C LYS A 223 24.89 20.95 16.79
N CYS A 224 25.24 21.36 18.00
CA CYS A 224 24.30 21.70 19.05
C CYS A 224 24.20 23.22 19.17
N SER A 225 22.98 23.76 19.30
CA SER A 225 22.75 25.20 19.47
C SER A 225 23.32 25.76 20.79
N ARG A 226 23.54 24.90 21.80
CA ARG A 226 24.15 25.28 23.09
C ARG A 226 25.66 25.11 23.11
N ASP A 227 26.15 24.07 22.45
CA ASP A 227 27.56 23.69 22.47
C ASP A 227 28.10 23.69 21.03
N GLN A 228 28.30 24.88 20.47
CA GLN A 228 28.65 25.06 19.05
C GLN A 228 30.01 24.45 18.66
N GLY A 229 30.86 24.14 19.64
CA GLY A 229 32.17 23.49 19.44
C GLY A 229 32.25 22.03 19.92
N ALA A 230 31.18 21.46 20.48
CA ALA A 230 31.19 20.08 20.99
C ALA A 230 30.77 19.09 19.89
N THR A 231 31.55 18.03 19.69
CA THR A 231 31.25 16.95 18.74
C THR A 231 30.39 15.83 19.34
N SER A 232 30.23 15.79 20.66
CA SER A 232 29.59 14.68 21.38
C SER A 232 28.88 15.10 22.69
N CYS A 233 28.25 16.28 22.73
CA CYS A 233 27.49 16.66 23.93
C CYS A 233 26.25 15.76 24.15
N SER A 234 25.71 15.75 25.36
CA SER A 234 24.57 14.88 25.72
C SER A 234 23.35 15.09 24.81
N HIS A 235 23.11 16.31 24.30
CA HIS A 235 22.04 16.56 23.33
C HIS A 235 22.31 15.90 21.98
N ILE A 236 23.56 15.92 21.51
CA ILE A 236 23.98 15.25 20.27
C ILE A 236 23.82 13.73 20.42
N VAL A 237 24.26 13.16 21.55
CA VAL A 237 24.08 11.74 21.85
C VAL A 237 22.61 11.34 21.81
N GLN A 238 21.74 12.10 22.47
CA GLN A 238 20.29 11.85 22.45
C GLN A 238 19.70 11.99 21.03
N ALA A 239 20.13 12.98 20.25
CA ALA A 239 19.68 13.16 18.87
C ALA A 239 20.12 11.99 17.97
N ARG A 240 21.30 11.42 18.22
CA ARG A 240 21.80 10.23 17.49
C ARG A 240 20.97 8.98 17.81
N HIS A 241 20.69 8.69 19.07
CA HIS A 241 19.76 7.61 19.41
C HIS A 241 18.36 7.86 18.84
N ALA A 242 17.85 9.10 18.88
CA ALA A 242 16.57 9.47 18.27
C ALA A 242 16.57 9.25 16.74
N LEU A 243 17.68 9.54 16.07
CA LEU A 243 17.85 9.26 14.64
C LEU A 243 17.76 7.75 14.37
N GLN A 244 18.45 6.91 15.13
CA GLN A 244 18.40 5.45 14.93
C GLN A 244 16.99 4.89 15.13
N LYS A 245 16.28 5.31 16.18
CA LYS A 245 14.88 4.94 16.40
C LYS A 245 13.98 5.32 15.22
N TYR A 246 14.20 6.51 14.65
CA TYR A 246 13.46 6.99 13.49
C TYR A 246 13.78 6.20 12.22
N ILE A 247 15.05 5.95 11.93
CA ILE A 247 15.49 5.25 10.71
C ILE A 247 15.03 3.79 10.71
N HIS A 248 15.14 3.11 11.86
CA HIS A 248 14.83 1.69 11.98
C HIS A 248 13.34 1.43 12.27
N GLY A 249 12.59 2.44 12.70
CA GLY A 249 11.18 2.26 13.12
C GLY A 249 11.04 1.39 14.36
N ASP A 250 12.13 1.20 15.11
CA ASP A 250 12.23 0.43 16.34
C ASP A 250 12.49 1.38 17.52
N TRP A 251 11.61 1.35 18.52
CA TRP A 251 11.68 2.22 19.70
C TRP A 251 12.87 1.92 20.63
N ASN A 252 13.47 0.73 20.48
CA ASN A 252 14.63 0.28 21.24
C ASN A 252 15.95 0.50 20.51
N ALA A 253 15.94 0.87 19.22
CA ALA A 253 17.17 1.10 18.46
C ALA A 253 18.02 2.22 19.09
N GLN A 254 19.34 2.03 19.05
CA GLN A 254 20.33 2.96 19.58
C GLN A 254 21.49 3.08 18.60
N ASP A 255 22.23 4.19 18.67
CA ASP A 255 23.48 4.34 17.93
C ASP A 255 24.60 3.58 18.68
N GLU A 256 24.99 2.43 18.12
CA GLU A 256 26.03 1.55 18.68
C GLU A 256 27.43 2.18 18.64
N THR A 257 27.62 3.28 17.91
CA THR A 257 28.92 3.97 17.79
C THR A 257 29.21 4.93 18.95
N ILE A 258 28.28 5.09 19.90
CA ILE A 258 28.39 6.00 21.04
C ILE A 258 28.47 5.21 22.35
N ASP A 259 29.38 5.59 23.22
CA ASP A 259 29.55 4.95 24.52
C ASP A 259 28.37 5.25 25.46
N SER A 260 27.73 4.18 25.95
CA SER A 260 26.54 4.18 26.81
C SER A 260 26.75 4.79 28.21
N SER A 261 27.98 5.23 28.51
CA SER A 261 28.42 5.81 29.79
C SER A 261 27.94 7.25 30.02
N VAL A 262 27.44 7.95 29.00
CA VAL A 262 26.79 9.27 29.15
C VAL A 262 25.33 9.05 29.55
N ALA A 263 24.96 9.44 30.78
CA ALA A 263 23.61 9.24 31.34
C ALA A 263 22.48 9.60 30.34
N THR A 264 21.85 8.57 29.77
CA THR A 264 20.69 8.67 28.87
C THR A 264 19.42 8.37 29.67
N ASP A 265 19.17 9.10 30.76
CA ASP A 265 17.98 8.91 31.58
C ASP A 265 16.70 9.19 30.76
N GLY A 266 16.02 8.12 30.33
CA GLY A 266 14.58 8.10 30.09
C GLY A 266 14.00 8.92 28.93
N VAL A 267 14.82 9.45 28.00
CA VAL A 267 14.30 10.27 26.89
C VAL A 267 13.58 9.41 25.85
N GLN A 268 12.25 9.48 25.84
CA GLN A 268 11.40 8.90 24.81
C GLN A 268 11.41 9.76 23.53
N PHE A 269 11.24 9.12 22.38
CA PHE A 269 11.04 9.83 21.11
C PHE A 269 9.60 10.38 21.03
N GLY A 270 9.46 11.62 20.58
CA GLY A 270 8.22 12.39 20.50
C GLY A 270 7.27 11.93 19.40
N GLY A 271 5.97 12.14 19.63
CA GLY A 271 4.95 12.02 18.58
C GLY A 271 5.12 13.09 17.50
N VAL A 272 4.40 12.91 16.39
CA VAL A 272 4.40 13.78 15.19
C VAL A 272 4.30 15.24 15.61
N PRO A 273 5.05 16.18 14.99
CA PRO A 273 4.67 17.58 15.04
C PRO A 273 3.18 17.66 14.71
N LEU A 274 2.39 18.27 15.60
CA LEU A 274 0.97 18.52 15.36
C LEU A 274 0.90 19.51 14.19
N ARG A 275 0.92 18.99 12.96
CA ARG A 275 0.35 19.69 11.82
C ARG A 275 -1.15 19.75 12.09
N GLN A 276 -1.56 20.77 12.85
CA GLN A 276 -2.89 21.28 12.63
C GLN A 276 -2.93 21.76 11.19
N VAL A 277 -4.03 21.42 10.53
CA VAL A 277 -4.24 21.52 9.09
C VAL A 277 -3.47 20.41 8.36
N SER A 278 -4.23 19.56 7.64
CA SER A 278 -3.72 18.85 6.46
C SER A 278 -2.64 19.70 5.77
N GLY A 279 -1.52 19.16 5.33
CA GLY A 279 -0.53 19.95 4.54
C GLY A 279 -1.04 20.45 3.18
N VAL A 280 -2.36 20.33 2.97
CA VAL A 280 -3.18 21.01 1.98
C VAL A 280 -3.78 22.27 2.62
N ALA A 281 -3.40 23.45 2.09
CA ALA A 281 -3.90 24.73 2.54
C ALA A 281 -5.44 24.83 2.41
N GLU A 282 -6.07 25.63 3.28
CA GLU A 282 -7.46 26.03 3.08
C GLU A 282 -7.52 27.25 2.15
N SER A 283 -8.54 27.27 1.30
CA SER A 283 -8.82 28.38 0.38
C SER A 283 -9.97 29.26 0.87
N ILE A 284 -10.04 30.49 0.37
CA ILE A 284 -11.20 31.37 0.56
C ILE A 284 -12.43 30.74 -0.08
N SER A 285 -12.32 30.25 -1.32
CA SER A 285 -13.36 29.43 -1.92
C SER A 285 -13.59 28.15 -1.09
N TYR A 286 -14.85 27.84 -0.81
CA TYR A 286 -15.27 26.70 0.01
C TYR A 286 -16.47 25.93 -0.55
N LYS A 287 -17.18 26.46 -1.55
CA LYS A 287 -18.32 25.76 -2.15
C LYS A 287 -17.82 24.49 -2.86
N ARG A 288 -18.56 23.40 -2.71
CA ARG A 288 -18.29 22.16 -3.44
C ARG A 288 -18.57 22.37 -4.94
N ILE A 289 -17.69 21.84 -5.79
CA ILE A 289 -17.69 22.08 -7.24
C ILE A 289 -17.90 20.72 -7.95
N PRO A 290 -18.81 20.64 -8.93
CA PRO A 290 -18.93 19.45 -9.76
C PRO A 290 -17.63 19.14 -10.50
N PRO A 291 -17.28 17.86 -10.72
CA PRO A 291 -16.10 17.49 -11.50
C PRO A 291 -16.18 18.00 -12.95
N PRO A 292 -15.05 18.10 -13.67
CA PRO A 292 -15.03 18.48 -15.08
C PRO A 292 -15.96 17.59 -15.92
N CYS A 293 -16.61 18.16 -16.95
CA CYS A 293 -17.61 17.46 -17.78
C CYS A 293 -17.11 16.14 -18.41
N TRP A 294 -15.80 16.05 -18.71
CA TRP A 294 -15.17 14.83 -19.22
C TRP A 294 -15.06 13.72 -18.15
N SER A 295 -15.31 14.02 -16.88
CA SER A 295 -15.33 13.08 -15.75
C SER A 295 -16.68 12.98 -15.03
N GLN A 296 -17.73 13.64 -15.52
CA GLN A 296 -19.07 13.58 -14.91
C GLN A 296 -19.79 12.25 -15.17
N ILE A 297 -20.45 11.74 -14.13
CA ILE A 297 -21.30 10.54 -14.10
C ILE A 297 -22.75 10.94 -13.83
N GLY A 298 -23.72 10.06 -14.07
CA GLY A 298 -25.14 10.38 -13.94
C GLY A 298 -25.60 10.80 -12.53
N ALA A 299 -24.83 10.48 -11.49
CA ALA A 299 -25.13 10.83 -10.11
C ALA A 299 -24.68 12.25 -9.70
N ASP A 300 -23.91 12.95 -10.54
CA ASP A 300 -23.43 14.29 -10.18
C ASP A 300 -24.50 15.36 -10.38
N PRO A 301 -24.42 16.47 -9.61
CA PRO A 301 -25.15 17.67 -9.97
C PRO A 301 -24.71 18.23 -11.35
N PRO A 302 -25.60 18.93 -12.07
CA PRO A 302 -25.26 19.56 -13.34
C PRO A 302 -24.07 20.53 -13.18
N ALA A 303 -23.09 20.46 -14.08
CA ALA A 303 -21.98 21.39 -14.07
C ALA A 303 -22.48 22.81 -14.38
N PRO A 304 -22.05 23.84 -13.62
CA PRO A 304 -22.18 25.21 -14.09
C PRO A 304 -21.36 25.38 -15.38
N PRO A 305 -21.78 26.26 -16.31
CA PRO A 305 -21.00 26.55 -17.51
C PRO A 305 -19.60 26.99 -17.11
N ARG A 306 -18.57 26.27 -17.60
CA ARG A 306 -17.18 26.69 -17.38
C ARG A 306 -16.94 27.95 -18.20
N VAL A 307 -16.54 29.03 -17.54
CA VAL A 307 -16.24 30.31 -18.19
C VAL A 307 -14.82 30.21 -18.77
N ILE A 308 -14.71 30.37 -20.09
CA ILE A 308 -13.43 30.53 -20.77
C ILE A 308 -13.15 32.03 -20.86
N PHE A 309 -12.09 32.48 -20.20
CA PHE A 309 -11.75 33.90 -20.18
C PHE A 309 -10.90 34.29 -21.39
N ASN A 310 -11.45 35.14 -22.24
CA ASN A 310 -10.65 35.94 -23.18
C ASN A 310 -9.87 37.03 -22.42
N SER A 311 -10.50 37.60 -21.40
CA SER A 311 -9.88 38.46 -20.38
C SER A 311 -10.68 38.29 -19.08
N PRO A 312 -10.03 38.11 -17.92
CA PRO A 312 -10.74 37.97 -16.66
C PRO A 312 -11.37 39.30 -16.21
N PRO A 313 -12.32 39.30 -15.26
CA PRO A 313 -12.94 40.51 -14.75
C PRO A 313 -11.90 41.48 -14.17
N SER A 314 -11.99 42.76 -14.54
CA SER A 314 -11.12 43.81 -14.01
C SER A 314 -11.42 44.14 -12.55
N SER A 315 -12.65 43.87 -12.09
CA SER A 315 -13.08 44.02 -10.70
C SER A 315 -13.88 42.78 -10.24
N ILE A 316 -13.69 42.41 -8.98
CA ILE A 316 -14.31 41.25 -8.32
C ILE A 316 -14.97 41.74 -7.04
N SER A 317 -16.30 41.77 -7.04
CA SER A 317 -17.09 42.28 -5.91
C SER A 317 -17.20 41.26 -4.77
N LEU A 318 -17.23 41.77 -3.54
CA LEU A 318 -17.58 40.98 -2.36
C LEU A 318 -19.10 40.80 -2.32
N GLY A 319 -19.56 39.54 -2.29
CA GLY A 319 -20.97 39.21 -2.14
C GLY A 319 -21.28 38.61 -0.77
N ASP A 320 -22.57 38.38 -0.51
CA ASP A 320 -23.09 37.85 0.77
C ASP A 320 -22.50 36.48 1.18
N ASN A 321 -21.94 35.75 0.21
CA ASN A 321 -21.30 34.46 0.43
C ASN A 321 -19.81 34.56 0.82
N GLY A 322 -19.28 35.77 0.98
CA GLY A 322 -17.89 36.00 1.32
C GLY A 322 -17.55 35.45 2.70
N THR A 323 -16.40 34.77 2.80
CA THR A 323 -15.95 34.19 4.08
C THR A 323 -14.47 34.39 4.35
N CYS A 324 -14.09 34.20 5.61
CA CYS A 324 -12.70 34.10 6.04
C CYS A 324 -12.38 32.70 6.55
N ILE A 325 -11.19 32.20 6.18
CA ILE A 325 -10.63 30.90 6.59
C ILE A 325 -10.13 30.85 8.05
N CYS A 326 -10.32 31.91 8.83
CA CYS A 326 -9.71 32.00 10.17
C CYS A 326 -10.36 31.09 11.23
N SER A 327 -11.54 30.53 10.93
CA SER A 327 -12.25 29.67 11.87
C SER A 327 -13.13 28.64 11.19
N ASN A 328 -13.55 27.64 11.98
CA ASN A 328 -14.59 26.68 11.62
C ASN A 328 -15.67 26.70 12.72
N PRO A 329 -16.94 27.08 12.43
CA PRO A 329 -17.43 27.59 11.14
C PRO A 329 -16.73 28.88 10.70
N ARG A 330 -16.74 29.15 9.39
CA ARG A 330 -16.06 30.30 8.77
C ARG A 330 -16.73 31.61 9.14
N GLU A 331 -15.93 32.66 9.32
CA GLU A 331 -16.46 34.00 9.56
C GLU A 331 -17.06 34.54 8.26
N CYS A 332 -18.30 35.03 8.31
CA CYS A 332 -19.05 35.48 7.15
C CYS A 332 -18.96 37.00 6.95
N PHE A 333 -19.22 37.44 5.73
CA PHE A 333 -19.38 38.85 5.38
C PHE A 333 -20.53 39.51 6.18
N ASP A 334 -20.27 40.74 6.63
CA ASP A 334 -21.25 41.61 7.29
C ASP A 334 -21.61 42.80 6.38
N PRO A 335 -22.85 42.89 5.86
CA PRO A 335 -23.24 43.94 4.92
C PRO A 335 -23.24 45.35 5.55
N PHE A 336 -23.22 45.48 6.87
CA PHE A 336 -23.23 46.77 7.56
C PHE A 336 -21.82 47.35 7.80
N ARG A 337 -20.77 46.64 7.38
CA ARG A 337 -19.38 47.03 7.60
C ARG A 337 -18.66 47.40 6.31
N PRO A 338 -17.67 48.32 6.37
CA PRO A 338 -16.99 48.80 5.18
C PRO A 338 -16.21 47.68 4.50
N SER A 339 -16.23 47.71 3.17
CA SER A 339 -15.36 46.89 2.32
C SER A 339 -14.16 47.73 1.86
N ILE A 340 -13.06 47.06 1.54
CA ILE A 340 -11.79 47.63 1.11
C ILE A 340 -11.39 46.93 -0.19
N ASP A 341 -11.02 47.73 -1.18
CA ASP A 341 -10.55 47.21 -2.46
C ASP A 341 -9.02 46.99 -2.43
N LYS A 342 -8.58 45.84 -2.93
CA LYS A 342 -7.17 45.48 -3.03
C LYS A 342 -6.82 44.94 -4.40
N GLU A 343 -5.56 45.01 -4.78
CA GLU A 343 -5.07 44.36 -6.01
C GLU A 343 -4.94 42.85 -5.81
N CYS A 344 -5.41 42.08 -6.80
CA CYS A 344 -5.18 40.64 -6.91
C CYS A 344 -4.68 40.26 -8.32
N THR A 345 -4.22 39.03 -8.47
CA THR A 345 -3.82 38.45 -9.75
C THR A 345 -4.74 37.28 -10.10
N VAL A 346 -5.29 37.31 -11.32
CA VAL A 346 -6.15 36.25 -11.85
C VAL A 346 -5.38 35.47 -12.91
N TYR A 347 -5.15 34.20 -12.66
CA TYR A 347 -4.46 33.27 -13.57
C TYR A 347 -5.48 32.48 -14.40
N THR A 348 -5.36 32.53 -15.73
CA THR A 348 -6.23 31.80 -16.67
C THR A 348 -5.42 30.83 -17.54
N LEU A 349 -6.07 30.07 -18.42
CA LEU A 349 -5.36 29.26 -19.42
C LEU A 349 -4.55 30.07 -20.43
N THR A 350 -4.92 31.34 -20.63
CA THR A 350 -4.41 32.18 -21.73
C THR A 350 -3.35 33.18 -21.30
N GLY A 351 -3.40 33.65 -20.06
CA GLY A 351 -2.47 34.60 -19.46
C GLY A 351 -2.89 34.91 -18.03
N ALA A 352 -2.22 35.88 -17.41
CA ALA A 352 -2.63 36.43 -16.12
C ALA A 352 -2.72 37.95 -16.19
N SER A 353 -3.66 38.51 -15.45
CA SER A 353 -3.84 39.96 -15.35
C SER A 353 -4.07 40.39 -13.91
N LYS A 354 -3.80 41.68 -13.66
CA LYS A 354 -4.17 42.35 -12.42
C LYS A 354 -5.67 42.66 -12.43
N ALA A 355 -6.30 42.53 -11.27
CA ALA A 355 -7.69 42.89 -11.04
C ALA A 355 -7.83 43.50 -9.65
N VAL A 356 -8.94 44.21 -9.43
CA VAL A 356 -9.31 44.76 -8.12
C VAL A 356 -10.30 43.80 -7.45
N ILE A 357 -10.05 43.40 -6.21
CA ILE A 357 -10.94 42.55 -5.42
C ILE A 357 -11.44 43.32 -4.19
N SER A 358 -12.75 43.31 -3.98
CA SER A 358 -13.36 43.91 -2.80
C SER A 358 -13.35 42.90 -1.65
N LEU A 359 -12.94 43.35 -0.46
CA LEU A 359 -12.66 42.52 0.71
C LEU A 359 -13.19 43.19 1.98
N GLN A 360 -13.41 42.43 3.05
CA GLN A 360 -13.79 42.99 4.35
C GLN A 360 -12.85 42.53 5.46
N GLN A 361 -12.47 43.43 6.37
CA GLN A 361 -11.61 43.09 7.50
C GLN A 361 -12.35 42.11 8.44
N CYS A 362 -11.76 40.93 8.66
CA CYS A 362 -12.33 39.89 9.52
C CYS A 362 -12.28 40.33 11.00
N LEU A 363 -13.41 40.29 11.72
CA LEU A 363 -13.46 40.66 13.14
C LEU A 363 -12.83 39.63 14.05
N LYS A 364 -12.98 38.35 13.69
CA LYS A 364 -12.58 37.25 14.56
C LYS A 364 -11.07 37.12 14.70
N CYS A 365 -10.33 37.34 13.62
CA CYS A 365 -8.89 37.18 13.62
C CYS A 365 -8.15 38.51 13.43
N SER A 366 -8.82 39.57 12.97
CA SER A 366 -8.27 40.93 12.77
C SER A 366 -7.12 41.08 11.77
N HIS A 367 -6.49 39.99 11.32
CA HIS A 367 -5.34 40.01 10.39
C HIS A 367 -5.66 39.51 8.97
N ARG A 368 -6.77 38.79 8.75
CA ARG A 368 -7.21 38.30 7.44
C ARG A 368 -8.39 39.10 6.89
N PHE A 369 -8.61 38.90 5.61
CA PHE A 369 -9.75 39.42 4.90
C PHE A 369 -10.79 38.32 4.66
N ILE A 370 -12.05 38.69 4.88
CA ILE A 370 -13.21 38.02 4.28
C ILE A 370 -13.15 38.34 2.79
N GLY A 371 -13.23 37.31 1.96
CA GLY A 371 -13.18 37.48 0.51
C GLY A 371 -14.26 36.70 -0.23
N PRO A 372 -14.49 37.04 -1.51
CA PRO A 372 -15.57 36.46 -2.31
C PRO A 372 -15.30 35.00 -2.68
N GLU A 373 -16.38 34.22 -2.80
CA GLU A 373 -16.33 32.80 -3.18
C GLU A 373 -15.89 32.57 -4.64
N CYS A 374 -16.27 33.50 -5.53
CA CYS A 374 -15.91 33.54 -6.95
C CYS A 374 -16.32 32.33 -7.84
N SER A 375 -16.92 31.28 -7.28
CA SER A 375 -17.30 30.07 -8.01
C SER A 375 -18.20 30.36 -9.22
N ASP A 376 -19.12 31.31 -9.05
CA ASP A 376 -20.13 31.68 -10.05
C ASP A 376 -19.53 32.48 -11.22
N LEU A 377 -18.34 33.07 -10.99
CA LEU A 377 -17.55 33.71 -12.04
C LEU A 377 -16.71 32.69 -12.81
N GLY A 378 -16.59 31.45 -12.35
CA GLY A 378 -15.65 30.47 -12.90
C GLY A 378 -14.22 30.62 -12.36
N LEU A 379 -14.06 31.29 -11.21
CA LEU A 379 -12.77 31.52 -10.56
C LEU A 379 -12.73 30.84 -9.18
N PHE A 380 -11.57 30.28 -8.86
CA PHE A 380 -11.21 29.76 -7.55
C PHE A 380 -10.37 30.81 -6.81
N ASN A 381 -10.93 31.36 -5.73
CA ASN A 381 -10.23 32.28 -4.86
C ASN A 381 -9.40 31.51 -3.83
N PHE A 382 -8.09 31.41 -4.08
CA PHE A 382 -7.20 30.70 -3.19
C PHE A 382 -6.97 31.49 -1.90
N ASN A 383 -6.53 32.75 -1.98
CA ASN A 383 -6.07 33.51 -0.81
C ASN A 383 -6.32 35.03 -0.89
N ASN A 384 -7.33 35.48 -1.64
CA ASN A 384 -7.66 36.89 -1.93
C ASN A 384 -6.61 37.68 -2.72
N THR A 385 -5.42 37.13 -2.95
CA THR A 385 -4.38 37.78 -3.76
C THR A 385 -4.09 37.03 -5.06
N SER A 386 -4.28 35.71 -5.04
CA SER A 386 -4.11 34.81 -6.17
C SER A 386 -5.41 34.07 -6.42
N LEU A 387 -5.98 34.27 -7.60
CA LEU A 387 -7.19 33.61 -8.06
C LEU A 387 -6.88 32.81 -9.31
N PHE A 388 -7.46 31.63 -9.45
CA PHE A 388 -7.19 30.73 -10.56
C PHE A 388 -8.50 30.41 -11.27
N ALA A 389 -8.54 30.50 -12.58
CA ALA A 389 -9.70 30.06 -13.34
C ALA A 389 -9.90 28.54 -13.18
N HIS A 390 -11.17 28.11 -13.09
CA HIS A 390 -11.49 26.69 -12.94
C HIS A 390 -10.99 25.85 -14.14
N ASP A 391 -11.05 26.40 -15.35
CA ASP A 391 -10.56 25.74 -16.57
C ASP A 391 -9.04 25.47 -16.52
N LEU A 392 -8.25 26.37 -15.93
CA LEU A 392 -6.82 26.22 -15.71
C LEU A 392 -6.52 25.08 -14.72
N LEU A 393 -7.27 24.99 -13.63
CA LEU A 393 -7.12 23.92 -12.63
C LEU A 393 -7.60 22.56 -13.18
N ASP A 394 -8.67 22.58 -13.99
CA ASP A 394 -9.20 21.41 -14.69
C ASP A 394 -8.25 20.92 -15.80
N ASP A 395 -7.50 21.81 -16.45
CA ASP A 395 -6.49 21.44 -17.47
C ASP A 395 -5.35 20.63 -16.85
N TYR A 396 -4.82 21.05 -15.69
CA TYR A 396 -3.85 20.22 -14.97
C TYR A 396 -4.48 18.89 -14.53
N THR A 397 -5.72 18.93 -14.02
CA THR A 397 -6.49 17.74 -13.60
C THR A 397 -6.64 16.72 -14.74
N SER A 398 -6.88 17.21 -15.95
CA SER A 398 -6.91 16.40 -17.19
C SER A 398 -5.52 15.87 -17.55
N ALA A 399 -4.50 16.72 -17.55
CA ALA A 399 -3.15 16.35 -17.95
C ALA A 399 -2.54 15.23 -17.06
N PHE A 400 -2.66 15.36 -15.74
CA PHE A 400 -2.06 14.38 -14.81
C PHE A 400 -2.79 13.04 -14.75
N SER A 401 -4.11 13.03 -15.02
CA SER A 401 -4.90 11.80 -15.08
C SER A 401 -4.71 11.05 -16.40
N THR A 402 -4.37 11.76 -17.48
CA THR A 402 -4.17 11.19 -18.81
C THR A 402 -2.73 10.74 -19.07
N SER A 403 -1.73 11.44 -18.53
CA SER A 403 -0.32 11.18 -18.78
C SER A 403 0.58 11.51 -17.57
N GLU A 404 1.81 11.01 -17.55
CA GLU A 404 2.77 11.30 -16.48
C GLU A 404 3.16 12.78 -16.46
N THR A 405 2.47 13.58 -15.63
CA THR A 405 2.58 15.04 -15.62
C THR A 405 2.89 15.57 -14.21
N PRO A 406 4.18 15.68 -13.83
CA PRO A 406 4.58 16.36 -12.60
C PRO A 406 4.24 17.86 -12.63
N PHE A 407 3.89 18.43 -11.46
CA PHE A 407 3.59 19.86 -11.31
C PHE A 407 4.64 20.77 -11.96
N ILE A 408 5.92 20.59 -11.65
CA ILE A 408 7.02 21.41 -12.18
C ILE A 408 7.03 21.43 -13.71
N SER A 409 6.83 20.26 -14.35
CA SER A 409 6.83 20.12 -15.80
C SER A 409 5.63 20.83 -16.44
N TRP A 410 4.45 20.74 -15.83
CA TRP A 410 3.25 21.41 -16.31
C TRP A 410 3.32 22.92 -16.09
N VAL A 411 3.75 23.37 -14.91
CA VAL A 411 3.97 24.79 -14.58
C VAL A 411 4.94 25.42 -15.59
N ASN A 412 6.06 24.75 -15.89
CA ASN A 412 7.01 25.23 -16.91
C ASN A 412 6.38 25.33 -18.31
N THR A 413 5.51 24.38 -18.68
CA THR A 413 4.78 24.41 -19.95
C THR A 413 3.83 25.61 -20.02
N VAL A 414 3.09 25.89 -18.95
CA VAL A 414 2.19 27.04 -18.88
C VAL A 414 2.96 28.36 -18.84
N SER A 415 4.07 28.45 -18.11
CA SER A 415 4.95 29.61 -18.11
C SER A 415 5.48 29.96 -19.52
N ARG A 416 5.90 28.95 -20.30
CA ARG A 416 6.31 29.15 -21.70
C ARG A 416 5.15 29.59 -22.59
N ARG A 417 3.95 29.07 -22.34
CA ARG A 417 2.71 29.49 -23.05
C ARG A 417 2.39 30.96 -22.79
N TYR A 418 2.55 31.41 -21.54
CA TYR A 418 2.34 32.82 -21.16
C TYR A 418 3.36 33.74 -21.84
N GLN A 419 4.64 33.34 -21.89
CA GLN A 419 5.70 34.09 -22.59
C GLN A 419 5.39 34.20 -24.09
N LEU A 420 5.00 33.09 -24.74
CA LEU A 420 4.65 33.09 -26.16
C LEU A 420 3.47 34.01 -26.48
N ARG A 421 2.52 34.14 -25.55
CA ARG A 421 1.31 34.97 -25.71
C ARG A 421 1.48 36.41 -25.26
N GLY A 422 2.67 36.79 -24.76
CA GLY A 422 2.93 38.14 -24.26
C GLY A 422 2.10 38.51 -23.03
N SER A 423 1.88 37.56 -22.11
CA SER A 423 1.19 37.84 -20.84
C SER A 423 2.00 38.83 -19.99
N ASP A 424 1.37 39.93 -19.58
CA ASP A 424 2.01 40.97 -18.76
C ASP A 424 2.45 40.46 -17.39
N VAL A 425 1.71 39.51 -16.83
CA VAL A 425 2.04 38.87 -15.56
C VAL A 425 2.59 37.46 -15.83
N PRO A 426 3.76 37.08 -15.25
CA PRO A 426 4.28 35.73 -15.38
C PRO A 426 3.37 34.73 -14.67
N PHE A 427 3.43 33.47 -15.10
CA PHE A 427 2.66 32.40 -14.46
C PHE A 427 3.09 32.19 -13.00
N ALA A 428 2.20 31.61 -12.20
CA ALA A 428 2.43 31.30 -10.79
C ALA A 428 3.64 30.37 -10.59
N SER A 429 4.31 30.51 -9.43
CA SER A 429 5.37 29.58 -9.04
C SER A 429 4.82 28.17 -8.82
N ASP A 430 5.69 27.14 -8.94
CA ASP A 430 5.30 25.75 -8.70
C ASP A 430 4.67 25.56 -7.32
N LYS A 431 5.25 26.17 -6.28
CA LYS A 431 4.75 26.09 -4.90
C LYS A 431 3.34 26.65 -4.78
N LEU A 432 3.10 27.83 -5.36
CA LEU A 432 1.80 28.51 -5.31
C LEU A 432 0.73 27.73 -6.09
N PHE A 433 1.02 27.35 -7.34
CA PHE A 433 0.07 26.61 -8.16
C PHE A 433 -0.28 25.24 -7.55
N ARG A 434 0.74 24.53 -7.05
CA ARG A 434 0.54 23.23 -6.38
C ARG A 434 -0.35 23.36 -5.14
N ALA A 435 -0.13 24.38 -4.31
CA ALA A 435 -0.96 24.63 -3.13
C ALA A 435 -2.41 24.96 -3.53
N ALA A 436 -2.59 25.80 -4.55
CA ALA A 436 -3.91 26.14 -5.08
C ALA A 436 -4.63 24.91 -5.63
N TRP A 437 -3.96 24.05 -6.40
CA TRP A 437 -4.57 22.84 -6.96
C TRP A 437 -5.01 21.86 -5.88
N PHE A 438 -4.17 21.57 -4.87
CA PHE A 438 -4.60 20.68 -3.79
C PHE A 438 -5.78 21.25 -3.02
N SER A 439 -5.84 22.57 -2.81
CA SER A 439 -6.96 23.23 -2.15
C SER A 439 -8.24 23.12 -3.00
N TYR A 440 -8.13 23.36 -4.31
CA TYR A 440 -9.22 23.21 -5.27
C TYR A 440 -9.73 21.77 -5.34
N SER A 441 -8.83 20.77 -5.38
CA SER A 441 -9.21 19.36 -5.46
C SER A 441 -10.04 18.89 -4.26
N ARG A 442 -9.98 19.55 -3.10
CA ARG A 442 -10.83 19.25 -1.93
C ARG A 442 -12.28 19.64 -2.16
N LEU A 443 -12.50 20.64 -3.01
CA LEU A 443 -13.84 21.14 -3.33
C LEU A 443 -14.55 20.25 -4.36
N LEU A 444 -13.81 19.44 -5.13
CA LEU A 444 -14.40 18.56 -6.14
C LEU A 444 -15.35 17.53 -5.51
N LEU A 445 -16.55 17.40 -6.07
CA LEU A 445 -17.54 16.38 -5.71
C LEU A 445 -17.17 15.03 -6.35
N LEU A 446 -16.17 14.37 -5.78
CA LEU A 446 -15.69 13.05 -6.23
C LEU A 446 -16.27 11.92 -5.35
N GLU A 447 -17.59 11.91 -5.25
CA GLU A 447 -18.37 10.94 -4.48
C GLU A 447 -19.09 9.95 -5.42
N ASN A 448 -19.61 8.85 -4.88
CA ASN A 448 -20.34 7.82 -5.63
C ASN A 448 -19.56 7.18 -6.79
N ASP A 449 -18.23 7.23 -6.74
CA ASP A 449 -17.35 6.79 -7.82
C ASP A 449 -16.53 5.54 -7.49
N MET A 450 -16.57 5.02 -6.26
CA MET A 450 -15.80 3.83 -5.86
C MET A 450 -16.63 2.54 -5.82
N THR A 451 -17.86 2.58 -6.35
CA THR A 451 -18.74 1.40 -6.44
C THR A 451 -19.08 1.15 -7.90
N CYS A 452 -18.91 -0.09 -8.36
CA CYS A 452 -19.25 -0.47 -9.73
C CYS A 452 -20.77 -0.59 -9.90
N LEU A 453 -21.29 -0.08 -11.02
CA LEU A 453 -22.72 -0.17 -11.33
C LEU A 453 -23.22 -1.62 -11.46
N GLU A 454 -22.36 -2.54 -11.91
CA GLU A 454 -22.73 -3.95 -12.08
C GLU A 454 -22.47 -4.81 -10.83
N CYS A 455 -21.37 -4.57 -10.12
CA CYS A 455 -21.01 -5.39 -8.96
C CYS A 455 -21.70 -4.94 -7.67
N GLY A 456 -22.13 -3.68 -7.58
CA GLY A 456 -22.60 -3.07 -6.34
C GLY A 456 -21.49 -3.01 -5.27
N PRO A 457 -21.82 -2.77 -3.99
CA PRO A 457 -20.82 -2.57 -2.93
C PRO A 457 -20.03 -3.83 -2.55
N ASN A 458 -20.53 -5.03 -2.90
CA ASN A 458 -19.92 -6.30 -2.51
C ASN A 458 -19.57 -7.13 -3.76
N PRO A 459 -18.46 -6.82 -4.45
CA PRO A 459 -18.05 -7.55 -5.64
C PRO A 459 -17.75 -9.01 -5.30
N LYS A 460 -18.34 -9.93 -6.06
CA LYS A 460 -18.12 -11.39 -5.91
C LYS A 460 -16.68 -11.80 -6.21
N ALA A 461 -16.02 -11.08 -7.13
CA ALA A 461 -14.64 -11.29 -7.48
C ALA A 461 -13.85 -9.99 -7.28
N THR A 462 -12.73 -10.10 -6.56
CA THR A 462 -11.80 -8.98 -6.33
C THR A 462 -10.43 -9.32 -6.86
N ILE A 463 -9.79 -8.36 -7.50
CA ILE A 463 -8.46 -8.49 -8.08
C ILE A 463 -7.56 -7.53 -7.31
N TRP A 464 -6.50 -8.06 -6.71
CA TRP A 464 -5.59 -7.32 -5.84
C TRP A 464 -4.23 -7.19 -6.50
N ASP A 465 -3.61 -6.03 -6.32
CA ASP A 465 -2.24 -5.82 -6.78
C ASP A 465 -1.51 -4.75 -5.97
N GLY A 466 -0.24 -5.01 -5.70
CA GLY A 466 0.70 -4.09 -5.09
C GLY A 466 1.38 -3.24 -6.15
N VAL A 467 1.19 -1.93 -6.08
CA VAL A 467 1.72 -0.99 -7.08
C VAL A 467 2.82 -0.14 -6.48
N THR A 468 3.93 -0.02 -7.21
CA THR A 468 5.05 0.87 -6.88
C THR A 468 4.68 2.35 -7.11
N VAL A 469 3.68 2.85 -6.41
CA VAL A 469 3.44 4.29 -6.22
C VAL A 469 3.70 4.58 -4.77
N ALA A 470 4.89 5.12 -4.52
CA ALA A 470 5.44 5.28 -3.19
C ALA A 470 5.94 6.71 -3.03
N PHE A 471 5.75 7.26 -1.84
CA PHE A 471 6.39 8.50 -1.41
C PHE A 471 7.60 8.17 -0.54
N SER A 472 8.43 9.17 -0.24
CA SER A 472 9.63 8.95 0.58
C SER A 472 9.26 8.44 1.97
N ARG A 473 9.99 7.45 2.51
CA ARG A 473 9.83 7.04 3.92
C ARG A 473 10.05 8.20 4.89
N ARG A 474 10.80 9.25 4.49
CA ARG A 474 11.00 10.48 5.27
C ARG A 474 9.70 11.26 5.51
N MET A 475 8.73 11.09 4.63
CA MET A 475 7.42 11.77 4.67
C MET A 475 6.35 10.93 5.38
N LEU A 476 6.70 9.74 5.89
CA LEU A 476 5.78 8.90 6.67
C LEU A 476 5.42 9.62 7.96
N LEU A 477 4.13 9.84 8.15
CA LEU A 477 3.55 10.32 9.39
C LEU A 477 3.08 9.10 10.20
N PRO A 478 3.24 9.11 11.53
CA PRO A 478 2.65 8.09 12.41
C PRO A 478 1.14 7.96 12.30
N SER A 479 0.45 8.95 11.72
CA SER A 479 -0.96 8.87 11.38
C SER A 479 -1.26 7.83 10.28
N LEU A 480 -0.25 7.32 9.56
CA LEU A 480 -0.47 6.28 8.56
C LEU A 480 -0.90 4.97 9.24
N HIS A 481 -2.17 4.64 9.04
CA HIS A 481 -2.84 3.52 9.68
C HIS A 481 -3.43 2.58 8.61
N PRO A 482 -2.60 1.73 7.98
CA PRO A 482 -3.10 0.72 7.04
C PRO A 482 -3.96 -0.32 7.77
N PRO A 483 -4.84 -1.05 7.04
CA PRO A 483 -5.72 -2.05 7.65
C PRO A 483 -4.97 -3.21 8.30
N THR A 484 -3.66 -3.35 8.04
CA THR A 484 -2.78 -4.36 8.64
C THR A 484 -2.48 -4.12 10.10
N LEU A 485 -2.75 -2.93 10.64
CA LEU A 485 -2.58 -2.63 12.05
C LEU A 485 -3.75 -3.18 12.88
N THR A 486 -3.42 -3.57 14.11
CA THR A 486 -4.41 -3.94 15.12
C THR A 486 -4.74 -2.71 15.96
N GLY A 487 -5.95 -2.67 16.52
CA GLY A 487 -6.41 -1.59 17.38
C GLY A 487 -6.76 -2.07 18.79
N PRO A 488 -7.33 -1.18 19.62
CA PRO A 488 -7.74 -1.49 20.99
C PRO A 488 -8.89 -2.51 21.06
N SER A 489 -9.74 -2.57 20.03
CA SER A 489 -10.91 -3.46 19.96
C SER A 489 -10.62 -4.76 19.19
N SER A 490 -9.39 -4.95 18.72
CA SER A 490 -8.94 -6.15 18.03
C SER A 490 -9.16 -7.40 18.89
N ILE A 491 -9.99 -8.31 18.38
CA ILE A 491 -10.23 -9.61 19.00
C ILE A 491 -8.93 -10.42 19.00
N GLU A 492 -8.58 -11.00 20.14
CA GLU A 492 -7.47 -11.95 20.23
C GLU A 492 -7.97 -13.37 19.94
N ARG A 493 -7.18 -14.13 19.17
CA ARG A 493 -7.45 -15.52 18.79
C ARG A 493 -6.32 -16.42 19.31
N PRO A 494 -6.25 -16.68 20.63
CA PRO A 494 -5.20 -17.51 21.21
C PRO A 494 -5.30 -18.97 20.76
N GLU A 495 -6.46 -19.44 20.32
CA GLU A 495 -6.68 -20.82 19.86
C GLU A 495 -6.06 -21.10 18.49
N VAL A 496 -5.61 -20.06 17.77
CA VAL A 496 -5.03 -20.19 16.44
C VAL A 496 -3.55 -20.52 16.53
N HIS A 497 -3.17 -21.71 16.05
CA HIS A 497 -1.80 -22.24 16.07
C HIS A 497 -1.31 -22.65 14.68
N PRO A 498 0.03 -22.68 14.45
CA PRO A 498 0.60 -23.24 13.23
C PRO A 498 0.17 -24.70 13.05
N THR A 499 -0.52 -25.00 11.95
CA THR A 499 -0.99 -26.36 11.66
C THR A 499 -0.18 -26.96 10.53
N SER A 500 0.39 -28.15 10.76
CA SER A 500 1.12 -28.91 9.75
C SER A 500 0.20 -29.91 9.02
N ASN A 501 0.73 -30.60 8.00
CA ASN A 501 0.01 -31.67 7.32
C ASN A 501 -1.34 -31.24 6.72
N LEU A 502 -1.39 -30.13 5.99
CA LEU A 502 -2.62 -29.64 5.32
C LEU A 502 -2.79 -30.15 3.86
N HIS A 503 -1.80 -30.87 3.34
CA HIS A 503 -1.76 -31.38 1.96
C HIS A 503 -2.72 -32.58 1.74
N ALA A 504 -3.03 -32.90 0.47
CA ALA A 504 -3.77 -34.12 0.15
C ALA A 504 -3.02 -35.37 0.65
N ILE A 505 -1.73 -35.47 0.28
CA ILE A 505 -0.79 -36.45 0.82
C ILE A 505 0.11 -35.73 1.85
N PRO A 506 -0.02 -35.98 3.16
CA PRO A 506 0.78 -35.31 4.19
C PRO A 506 2.29 -35.49 4.00
N ASN A 507 2.70 -36.71 3.61
CA ASN A 507 4.11 -37.08 3.52
C ASN A 507 4.81 -36.42 2.32
N ARG A 508 5.75 -35.51 2.60
CA ARG A 508 6.53 -34.78 1.58
C ARG A 508 7.34 -35.69 0.66
N ASN A 509 7.93 -36.75 1.19
CA ASN A 509 8.77 -37.67 0.40
C ASN A 509 7.95 -38.42 -0.65
N ILE A 510 6.69 -38.77 -0.34
CA ILE A 510 5.78 -39.39 -1.31
C ILE A 510 5.42 -38.39 -2.41
N ARG A 511 5.13 -37.13 -2.07
CA ARG A 511 4.86 -36.07 -3.07
C ARG A 511 6.05 -35.83 -4.00
N ILE A 512 7.26 -35.74 -3.44
CA ILE A 512 8.51 -35.62 -4.22
C ILE A 512 8.66 -36.82 -5.16
N LEU A 513 8.40 -38.04 -4.68
CA LEU A 513 8.51 -39.26 -5.48
C LEU A 513 7.52 -39.28 -6.64
N ILE A 514 6.27 -38.87 -6.42
CA ILE A 514 5.26 -38.72 -7.50
C ILE A 514 5.78 -37.74 -8.56
N ARG A 515 6.22 -36.54 -8.14
CA ARG A 515 6.73 -35.54 -9.08
C ARG A 515 7.97 -36.03 -9.81
N PHE A 516 8.89 -36.71 -9.14
CA PHE A 516 10.07 -37.30 -9.76
C PHE A 516 9.69 -38.31 -10.86
N ILE A 517 8.75 -39.21 -10.55
CA ILE A 517 8.28 -40.23 -11.50
C ILE A 517 7.52 -39.59 -12.68
N LEU A 518 6.77 -38.51 -12.47
CA LEU A 518 5.94 -37.90 -13.51
C LEU A 518 6.65 -36.78 -14.31
N LYS A 519 7.68 -36.15 -13.75
CA LYS A 519 8.39 -35.01 -14.36
C LYS A 519 9.49 -35.51 -15.31
N GLY A 520 9.19 -35.55 -16.61
CA GLY A 520 10.15 -35.92 -17.66
C GLY A 520 9.46 -36.50 -18.89
N PRO A 521 10.22 -37.05 -19.85
CA PRO A 521 9.66 -37.72 -21.03
C PRO A 521 8.69 -38.85 -20.63
N PRO A 522 7.70 -39.19 -21.47
CA PRO A 522 6.77 -40.28 -21.21
C PRO A 522 7.51 -41.58 -20.86
N LEU A 523 7.05 -42.30 -19.83
CA LEU A 523 7.65 -43.57 -19.40
C LEU A 523 7.62 -44.64 -20.51
N THR A 524 6.69 -44.51 -21.46
CA THR A 524 6.53 -45.36 -22.64
C THR A 524 7.57 -45.13 -23.73
N THR A 525 8.49 -44.15 -23.59
CA THR A 525 9.47 -43.84 -24.65
C THR A 525 10.63 -44.84 -24.73
N LEU A 526 10.77 -45.78 -23.79
CA LEU A 526 11.76 -46.85 -23.91
C LEU A 526 11.30 -47.83 -25.02
N SER A 527 12.08 -47.94 -26.10
CA SER A 527 11.92 -49.04 -27.05
C SER A 527 12.48 -50.32 -26.42
N THR A 528 11.80 -51.45 -26.67
CA THR A 528 12.15 -52.79 -26.16
C THR A 528 13.53 -53.31 -26.59
N GLU A 529 14.24 -52.57 -27.44
CA GLU A 529 15.54 -52.95 -28.04
C GLU A 529 16.67 -51.95 -27.70
N ALA A 530 16.42 -50.91 -26.90
CA ALA A 530 17.44 -49.93 -26.57
C ALA A 530 18.36 -50.42 -25.45
N GLU A 531 19.48 -51.06 -25.80
CA GLU A 531 20.59 -51.23 -24.86
C GLU A 531 21.05 -49.85 -24.34
N VAL A 532 21.05 -49.69 -23.02
CA VAL A 532 21.47 -48.45 -22.35
C VAL A 532 23.00 -48.45 -22.25
N THR A 533 23.68 -48.26 -23.37
CA THR A 533 25.14 -48.11 -23.44
C THR A 533 25.53 -46.64 -23.51
N GLU A 534 26.67 -46.26 -22.89
CA GLU A 534 27.14 -44.86 -22.84
C GLU A 534 27.33 -44.22 -24.23
N ALA A 535 27.49 -45.05 -25.28
CA ALA A 535 27.63 -44.62 -26.67
C ALA A 535 26.30 -44.27 -27.37
N SER A 536 25.13 -44.52 -26.76
CA SER A 536 23.83 -44.26 -27.37
C SER A 536 23.46 -42.77 -27.35
N PRO A 537 22.97 -42.18 -28.46
CA PRO A 537 22.58 -40.76 -28.54
C PRO A 537 21.40 -40.38 -27.61
N HIS A 538 20.73 -41.37 -27.01
CA HIS A 538 19.67 -41.18 -26.03
C HIS A 538 20.00 -41.75 -24.64
N PHE A 539 21.26 -42.10 -24.38
CA PHE A 539 21.70 -42.74 -23.14
C PHE A 539 21.19 -42.04 -21.88
N GLU A 540 21.41 -40.73 -21.73
CA GLU A 540 20.98 -39.99 -20.55
C GLU A 540 19.45 -39.87 -20.41
N ARG A 541 18.71 -39.84 -21.53
CA ARG A 541 17.24 -39.89 -21.52
C ARG A 541 16.77 -41.26 -21.02
N ASN A 542 17.31 -42.33 -21.60
CA ASN A 542 16.92 -43.71 -21.28
C ASN A 542 17.29 -44.06 -19.84
N LYS A 543 18.48 -43.64 -19.37
CA LYS A 543 18.94 -43.77 -17.97
C LYS A 543 17.96 -43.12 -16.99
N LYS A 544 17.52 -41.87 -17.26
CA LYS A 544 16.52 -41.18 -16.43
C LYS A 544 15.15 -41.85 -16.44
N ILE A 545 14.73 -42.45 -17.56
CA ILE A 545 13.47 -43.20 -17.62
C ILE A 545 13.58 -44.50 -16.83
N VAL A 546 14.68 -45.25 -16.94
CA VAL A 546 14.94 -46.48 -16.17
C VAL A 546 14.96 -46.20 -14.68
N GLU A 547 15.63 -45.14 -14.25
CA GLU A 547 15.64 -44.70 -12.85
C GLU A 547 14.21 -44.43 -12.34
N ARG A 548 13.40 -43.68 -13.10
CA ARG A 548 12.00 -43.41 -12.75
C ARG A 548 11.15 -44.70 -12.70
N LEU A 549 11.32 -45.61 -13.66
CA LEU A 549 10.62 -46.90 -13.69
C LEU A 549 10.96 -47.78 -12.49
N SER A 550 12.22 -47.81 -12.07
CA SER A 550 12.66 -48.57 -10.89
C SER A 550 11.95 -48.16 -9.60
N LYS A 551 11.41 -46.93 -9.56
CA LYS A 551 10.71 -46.35 -8.41
C LYS A 551 9.20 -46.51 -8.44
N VAL A 552 8.61 -46.99 -9.54
CA VAL A 552 7.15 -47.12 -9.69
C VAL A 552 6.56 -48.09 -8.66
N SER A 553 7.12 -49.29 -8.52
CA SER A 553 6.61 -50.30 -7.57
C SER A 553 6.71 -49.82 -6.12
N GLU A 554 7.79 -49.11 -5.79
CA GLU A 554 7.98 -48.46 -4.48
C GLU A 554 6.85 -47.44 -4.21
N LEU A 555 6.54 -46.59 -5.19
CA LEU A 555 5.49 -45.59 -5.07
C LEU A 555 4.10 -46.22 -4.97
N VAL A 556 3.78 -47.24 -5.78
CA VAL A 556 2.49 -47.94 -5.73
C VAL A 556 2.23 -48.51 -4.33
N ASN A 557 3.23 -49.14 -3.71
CA ASN A 557 3.10 -49.66 -2.33
C ASN A 557 2.87 -48.52 -1.33
N LYS A 558 3.64 -47.42 -1.44
CA LYS A 558 3.48 -46.24 -0.57
C LYS A 558 2.10 -45.59 -0.72
N LEU A 559 1.56 -45.49 -1.93
CA LEU A 559 0.22 -44.97 -2.19
C LEU A 559 -0.86 -45.90 -1.66
N SER A 560 -0.70 -47.21 -1.85
CA SER A 560 -1.65 -48.22 -1.36
C SER A 560 -1.79 -48.20 0.17
N ASN A 561 -0.69 -47.92 0.89
CA ASN A 561 -0.69 -47.75 2.33
C ASN A 561 -1.43 -46.48 2.79
N ILE A 562 -1.51 -45.44 1.94
CA ILE A 562 -2.33 -44.25 2.22
C ILE A 562 -3.80 -44.57 1.93
N ASN A 563 -4.06 -45.14 0.76
CA ASN A 563 -5.37 -45.58 0.31
C ASN A 563 -5.19 -46.60 -0.81
N THR A 564 -5.75 -47.80 -0.65
CA THR A 564 -5.56 -48.91 -1.60
C THR A 564 -6.00 -48.53 -3.02
N HIS A 565 -7.10 -47.81 -3.17
CA HIS A 565 -7.62 -47.37 -4.47
C HIS A 565 -6.71 -46.32 -5.13
N LEU A 566 -6.06 -45.45 -4.35
CA LEU A 566 -5.06 -44.50 -4.87
C LEU A 566 -3.85 -45.24 -5.47
N GLY A 567 -3.39 -46.29 -4.79
CA GLY A 567 -2.34 -47.17 -5.29
C GLY A 567 -2.74 -47.94 -6.55
N ASN A 568 -3.95 -48.52 -6.56
CA ASN A 568 -4.51 -49.22 -7.72
C ASN A 568 -4.62 -48.30 -8.94
N LEU A 569 -5.17 -47.10 -8.75
CA LEU A 569 -5.34 -46.11 -9.81
C LEU A 569 -3.99 -45.65 -10.38
N PHE A 570 -2.97 -45.47 -9.53
CA PHE A 570 -1.62 -45.15 -10.01
C PHE A 570 -1.03 -46.34 -10.78
N ASN A 571 -1.17 -47.56 -10.27
CA ASN A 571 -0.63 -48.75 -10.91
C ASN A 571 -1.31 -49.06 -12.25
N SER A 572 -2.61 -48.80 -12.38
CA SER A 572 -3.35 -49.05 -13.62
C SER A 572 -2.87 -48.16 -14.78
N GLN A 573 -2.41 -46.94 -14.46
CA GLN A 573 -1.96 -45.96 -15.46
C GLN A 573 -0.44 -45.94 -15.65
N PHE A 574 0.33 -46.09 -14.56
CA PHE A 574 1.78 -45.90 -14.53
C PHE A 574 2.57 -47.16 -14.13
N GLY A 575 1.89 -48.25 -13.78
CA GLY A 575 2.51 -49.52 -13.43
C GLY A 575 3.30 -50.12 -14.59
N LEU A 576 4.25 -51.01 -14.29
CA LEU A 576 5.12 -51.64 -15.28
C LEU A 576 4.32 -52.26 -16.43
N SER A 577 3.24 -52.99 -16.13
CA SER A 577 2.39 -53.61 -17.16
C SER A 577 1.72 -52.60 -18.09
N ALA A 578 1.29 -51.44 -17.58
CA ALA A 578 0.69 -50.37 -18.39
C ALA A 578 1.73 -49.72 -19.32
N VAL A 579 2.93 -49.45 -18.78
CA VAL A 579 4.04 -48.88 -19.54
C VAL A 579 4.52 -49.84 -20.65
N PHE A 580 4.69 -51.13 -20.36
CA PHE A 580 5.15 -52.12 -21.34
C PHE A 580 4.13 -52.40 -22.45
N ARG A 581 2.83 -52.21 -22.19
CA ARG A 581 1.79 -52.27 -23.21
C ARG A 581 1.80 -51.07 -24.18
N LYS A 582 2.74 -50.13 -24.02
CA LYS A 582 2.86 -48.87 -24.80
C LYS A 582 1.56 -48.07 -24.88
N GLN A 583 0.65 -48.23 -23.92
CA GLN A 583 -0.55 -47.40 -23.87
C GLN A 583 -0.14 -45.96 -23.61
N SER A 584 -0.57 -45.04 -24.48
CA SER A 584 -0.38 -43.62 -24.25
C SER A 584 -1.09 -43.23 -22.96
N ILE A 585 -0.32 -42.91 -21.91
CA ILE A 585 -0.86 -42.51 -20.62
C ILE A 585 -1.65 -41.21 -20.82
N PRO A 586 -2.95 -41.17 -20.47
CA PRO A 586 -3.74 -39.96 -20.64
C PRO A 586 -3.21 -38.81 -19.77
N GLU A 587 -3.05 -37.63 -20.36
CA GLU A 587 -2.54 -36.43 -19.68
C GLU A 587 -3.35 -36.06 -18.42
N VAL A 588 -4.65 -36.37 -18.42
CA VAL A 588 -5.56 -36.10 -17.29
C VAL A 588 -5.10 -36.78 -16.00
N TYR A 589 -4.56 -38.01 -16.06
CA TYR A 589 -4.05 -38.70 -14.87
C TYR A 589 -2.72 -38.13 -14.40
N ILE A 590 -1.87 -37.67 -15.32
CA ILE A 590 -0.61 -36.99 -14.95
C ILE A 590 -0.94 -35.73 -14.16
N LYS A 591 -1.84 -34.88 -14.69
CA LYS A 591 -2.29 -33.65 -14.03
C LYS A 591 -2.96 -33.94 -12.68
N PHE A 592 -3.80 -34.96 -12.62
CA PHE A 592 -4.44 -35.40 -11.37
C PHE A 592 -3.41 -35.74 -10.29
N PHE A 593 -2.46 -36.62 -10.57
CA PHE A 593 -1.46 -37.04 -9.58
C PHE A 593 -0.49 -35.91 -9.21
N LEU A 594 -0.14 -35.03 -10.15
CA LEU A 594 0.63 -33.82 -9.83
C LEU A 594 -0.12 -32.88 -8.89
N GLN A 595 -1.44 -32.72 -9.07
CA GLN A 595 -2.28 -31.91 -8.19
C GLN A 595 -2.47 -32.53 -6.80
N VAL A 596 -2.66 -33.85 -6.72
CA VAL A 596 -2.72 -34.59 -5.45
C VAL A 596 -1.36 -34.52 -4.72
N ALA A 597 -0.27 -34.50 -5.47
CA ALA A 597 1.08 -34.35 -4.96
C ALA A 597 1.48 -32.88 -4.76
N ALA A 598 0.60 -31.89 -4.85
CA ALA A 598 0.98 -30.47 -4.75
C ALA A 598 1.39 -30.07 -3.32
N ASP A 599 2.21 -29.02 -3.15
CA ASP A 599 2.69 -28.54 -1.84
C ASP A 599 1.75 -27.51 -1.22
N GLU A 600 0.65 -27.19 -1.88
CA GLU A 600 -0.43 -26.41 -1.33
C GLU A 600 -1.35 -27.25 -0.44
N SER A 601 -2.10 -26.57 0.43
CA SER A 601 -3.18 -27.20 1.18
C SER A 601 -4.17 -27.88 0.24
N ILE A 602 -4.75 -29.01 0.65
CA ILE A 602 -5.85 -29.63 -0.08
C ILE A 602 -7.03 -28.68 -0.26
N LEU A 603 -7.19 -27.70 0.63
CA LEU A 603 -8.24 -26.67 0.54
C LEU A 603 -8.01 -25.64 -0.57
N GLN A 604 -6.80 -25.56 -1.14
CA GLN A 604 -6.54 -24.80 -2.36
C GLN A 604 -7.17 -25.51 -3.58
N ALA A 605 -7.06 -26.84 -3.65
CA ALA A 605 -7.63 -27.64 -4.73
C ALA A 605 -9.13 -27.94 -4.53
N LEU A 606 -9.55 -28.08 -3.27
CA LEU A 606 -10.91 -28.39 -2.83
C LEU A 606 -11.35 -27.38 -1.76
N PRO A 607 -11.68 -26.13 -2.14
CA PRO A 607 -12.29 -25.18 -1.21
C PRO A 607 -13.64 -25.71 -0.74
N TYR A 608 -14.16 -25.20 0.39
CA TYR A 608 -15.32 -25.78 1.07
C TYR A 608 -16.56 -25.97 0.16
N PRO A 609 -16.96 -25.02 -0.71
CA PRO A 609 -18.05 -25.24 -1.67
C PRO A 609 -17.79 -26.40 -2.63
N SER A 610 -16.55 -26.59 -3.07
CA SER A 610 -16.14 -27.70 -3.94
C SER A 610 -16.22 -29.05 -3.21
N ILE A 611 -15.94 -29.08 -1.91
CA ILE A 611 -16.12 -30.28 -1.07
C ILE A 611 -17.60 -30.71 -1.07
N LEU A 612 -18.52 -29.75 -0.90
CA LEU A 612 -19.96 -30.02 -0.92
C LEU A 612 -20.43 -30.51 -2.29
N SER A 613 -19.94 -29.88 -3.37
CA SER A 613 -20.24 -30.32 -4.74
C SER A 613 -19.69 -31.72 -5.03
N LEU A 614 -18.49 -32.04 -4.54
CA LEU A 614 -17.91 -33.38 -4.66
C LEU A 614 -18.75 -34.41 -3.91
N ARG A 615 -19.20 -34.11 -2.68
CA ARG A 615 -20.12 -34.97 -1.92
C ARG A 615 -21.42 -35.21 -2.68
N ARG A 616 -21.97 -34.17 -3.30
CA ARG A 616 -23.20 -34.27 -4.09
C ARG A 616 -23.00 -35.19 -5.29
N PHE A 617 -21.87 -35.06 -6.00
CA PHE A 617 -21.50 -35.93 -7.12
C PHE A 617 -21.32 -37.39 -6.68
N LEU A 618 -20.63 -37.64 -5.56
CA LEU A 618 -20.40 -38.99 -5.06
C LEU A 618 -21.70 -39.74 -4.69
N ARG A 619 -22.79 -39.03 -4.37
CA ARG A 619 -24.10 -39.64 -4.13
C ARG A 619 -24.80 -40.12 -5.41
N ASP A 620 -24.47 -39.53 -6.54
CA ASP A 620 -25.06 -39.86 -7.85
C ASP A 620 -24.03 -39.62 -8.97
N PRO A 621 -23.01 -40.50 -9.08
CA PRO A 621 -21.93 -40.34 -10.03
C PRO A 621 -22.42 -40.67 -11.44
N SER A 622 -22.74 -39.64 -12.22
CA SER A 622 -23.22 -39.79 -13.59
C SER A 622 -22.66 -38.72 -14.52
N ALA A 623 -22.73 -38.99 -15.83
CA ALA A 623 -22.33 -38.04 -16.87
C ALA A 623 -23.10 -36.70 -16.77
N GLN A 624 -24.36 -36.75 -16.33
CA GLN A 624 -25.22 -35.56 -16.20
C GLN A 624 -24.76 -34.66 -15.04
N HIS A 625 -24.13 -35.23 -14.02
CA HIS A 625 -23.73 -34.54 -12.80
C HIS A 625 -22.27 -34.07 -12.77
N ILE A 626 -21.50 -34.33 -13.83
CA ILE A 626 -20.11 -33.85 -13.97
C ILE A 626 -20.00 -32.32 -13.78
N THR A 627 -21.03 -31.56 -14.19
CA THR A 627 -21.03 -30.10 -14.10
C THR A 627 -20.98 -29.57 -12.66
N TRP A 628 -21.26 -30.40 -11.65
CA TRP A 628 -21.07 -30.07 -10.23
C TRP A 628 -19.57 -29.94 -9.87
N LEU A 629 -18.69 -30.60 -10.62
CA LEU A 629 -17.23 -30.60 -10.43
C LEU A 629 -16.51 -29.47 -11.17
N ARG A 630 -17.25 -28.49 -11.75
CA ARG A 630 -16.68 -27.38 -12.56
C ARG A 630 -15.63 -26.51 -11.84
N TYR A 631 -15.57 -26.60 -10.52
CA TYR A 631 -14.61 -25.87 -9.68
C TYR A 631 -13.52 -26.78 -9.08
N THR A 632 -13.38 -27.99 -9.62
CA THR A 632 -12.37 -29.00 -9.27
C THR A 632 -11.82 -29.62 -10.56
N PRO A 633 -11.12 -28.83 -11.40
CA PRO A 633 -10.80 -29.22 -12.78
C PRO A 633 -9.98 -30.52 -12.84
N PHE A 634 -9.09 -30.75 -11.88
CA PHE A 634 -8.29 -31.98 -11.82
C PHE A 634 -9.12 -33.26 -11.63
N ILE A 635 -10.23 -33.21 -10.89
CA ILE A 635 -11.16 -34.34 -10.74
C ILE A 635 -12.07 -34.44 -11.97
N GLN A 636 -12.65 -33.30 -12.38
CA GLN A 636 -13.59 -33.22 -13.49
C GLN A 636 -13.00 -33.82 -14.77
N ARG A 637 -11.74 -33.50 -15.10
CA ARG A 637 -11.03 -34.02 -16.28
C ARG A 637 -10.89 -35.54 -16.28
N VAL A 638 -10.58 -36.14 -15.13
CA VAL A 638 -10.47 -37.60 -15.00
C VAL A 638 -11.83 -38.25 -15.19
N ILE A 639 -12.87 -37.75 -14.51
CA ILE A 639 -14.23 -38.27 -14.64
C ILE A 639 -14.75 -38.13 -16.08
N GLN A 640 -14.57 -36.97 -16.71
CA GLN A 640 -14.95 -36.75 -18.12
C GLN A 640 -14.21 -37.69 -19.06
N HIS A 641 -12.93 -37.96 -18.81
CA HIS A 641 -12.17 -38.93 -19.59
C HIS A 641 -12.77 -40.32 -19.45
N GLU A 642 -12.97 -40.82 -18.24
CA GLU A 642 -13.52 -42.16 -18.01
C GLU A 642 -14.93 -42.35 -18.56
N VAL A 643 -15.81 -41.35 -18.42
CA VAL A 643 -17.16 -41.39 -19.00
C VAL A 643 -17.13 -41.50 -20.53
N ARG A 644 -16.17 -40.85 -21.21
CA ARG A 644 -16.00 -41.01 -22.67
C ARG A 644 -15.57 -42.42 -23.08
N PHE A 645 -14.94 -43.17 -22.19
CA PHE A 645 -14.44 -44.53 -22.43
C PHE A 645 -15.35 -45.64 -21.84
N GLY A 646 -16.52 -45.28 -21.29
CA GLY A 646 -17.60 -46.22 -21.00
C GLY A 646 -18.21 -46.05 -19.62
N ASN A 647 -17.40 -46.08 -18.56
CA ASN A 647 -17.86 -45.99 -17.17
C ASN A 647 -16.79 -45.33 -16.29
N ILE A 648 -17.23 -44.72 -15.19
CA ILE A 648 -16.35 -44.20 -14.14
C ILE A 648 -15.77 -45.39 -13.36
N SER A 649 -14.44 -45.40 -13.16
CA SER A 649 -13.75 -46.45 -12.41
C SER A 649 -14.15 -46.43 -10.94
N ALA A 650 -14.33 -47.62 -10.35
CA ALA A 650 -14.56 -47.77 -8.92
C ALA A 650 -13.39 -47.21 -8.10
N ASP A 651 -12.15 -47.41 -8.55
CA ASP A 651 -10.97 -46.83 -7.90
C ASP A 651 -11.00 -45.30 -7.96
N THR A 652 -11.44 -44.71 -9.09
CA THR A 652 -11.55 -43.25 -9.24
C THR A 652 -12.60 -42.66 -8.29
N LEU A 653 -13.76 -43.30 -8.15
CA LEU A 653 -14.78 -42.88 -7.19
C LEU A 653 -14.30 -42.99 -5.74
N ALA A 654 -13.63 -44.09 -5.39
CA ALA A 654 -13.07 -44.29 -4.05
C ALA A 654 -11.96 -43.27 -3.73
N VAL A 655 -11.13 -42.90 -4.71
CA VAL A 655 -10.13 -41.83 -4.56
C VAL A 655 -10.80 -40.46 -4.39
N CYS A 656 -11.91 -40.19 -5.10
CA CYS A 656 -12.70 -38.97 -4.91
C CYS A 656 -13.30 -38.90 -3.50
N GLU A 657 -13.80 -40.02 -2.97
CA GLU A 657 -14.29 -40.13 -1.60
C GLU A 657 -13.16 -39.88 -0.58
N TRP A 658 -11.98 -40.47 -0.79
CA TRP A 658 -10.80 -40.22 0.04
C TRP A 658 -10.41 -38.74 0.05
N LEU A 659 -10.40 -38.07 -1.11
CA LEU A 659 -10.12 -36.64 -1.21
C LEU A 659 -11.17 -35.80 -0.46
N TYR A 660 -12.46 -36.15 -0.56
CA TYR A 660 -13.55 -35.51 0.18
C TYR A 660 -13.32 -35.62 1.70
N VAL A 661 -13.08 -36.83 2.21
CA VAL A 661 -12.83 -37.07 3.65
C VAL A 661 -11.62 -36.29 4.11
N ARG A 662 -10.53 -36.33 3.33
CA ARG A 662 -9.30 -35.63 3.63
C ARG A 662 -9.50 -34.11 3.71
N ALA A 663 -10.19 -33.52 2.75
CA ALA A 663 -10.46 -32.08 2.73
C ALA A 663 -11.36 -31.65 3.91
N MET A 664 -12.40 -32.42 4.23
CA MET A 664 -13.25 -32.18 5.40
C MET A 664 -12.48 -32.25 6.72
N ALA A 665 -11.60 -33.26 6.87
CA ALA A 665 -10.76 -33.40 8.05
C ALA A 665 -9.81 -32.20 8.21
N VAL A 666 -9.13 -31.80 7.14
CA VAL A 666 -8.24 -30.63 7.16
C VAL A 666 -9.01 -29.35 7.52
N PHE A 667 -10.19 -29.12 6.94
CA PHE A 667 -11.02 -27.98 7.29
C PHE A 667 -11.46 -27.99 8.76
N SER A 668 -11.83 -29.16 9.29
CA SER A 668 -12.26 -29.31 10.68
C SER A 668 -11.13 -29.06 11.67
N ILE A 669 -9.89 -29.45 11.33
CA ILE A 669 -8.72 -29.22 12.17
C ILE A 669 -8.40 -27.72 12.27
N ILE A 670 -8.46 -26.98 11.16
CA ILE A 670 -8.10 -25.55 11.17
C ILE A 670 -9.23 -24.65 11.67
N LYS A 671 -10.50 -25.07 11.55
CA LYS A 671 -11.66 -24.31 12.02
C LYS A 671 -11.80 -24.44 13.55
N VAL A 672 -10.93 -23.75 14.27
CA VAL A 672 -10.90 -23.71 15.74
C VAL A 672 -11.82 -22.63 16.35
N HIS A 673 -12.33 -21.71 15.53
CA HIS A 673 -13.32 -20.71 15.92
C HIS A 673 -14.28 -20.41 14.76
N ASP A 674 -15.42 -19.80 15.08
CA ASP A 674 -16.33 -19.28 14.08
C ASP A 674 -15.87 -17.92 13.54
N GLY A 675 -16.24 -17.63 12.30
CA GLY A 675 -16.03 -16.33 11.68
C GLY A 675 -17.01 -15.29 12.24
N PRO A 676 -16.86 -14.01 11.87
CA PRO A 676 -17.83 -12.99 12.24
C PRO A 676 -19.23 -13.36 11.71
N ALA A 677 -20.27 -13.11 12.51
CA ALA A 677 -21.63 -13.51 12.15
C ALA A 677 -22.10 -12.82 10.86
N LYS A 678 -22.90 -13.53 10.04
CA LYS A 678 -23.42 -12.97 8.77
C LYS A 678 -24.35 -11.77 8.98
N ASN A 679 -25.03 -11.74 10.12
CA ASN A 679 -25.96 -10.71 10.56
C ASN A 679 -25.43 -9.97 11.78
N ASP A 680 -24.10 -9.89 11.94
CA ASP A 680 -23.50 -9.00 12.94
C ASP A 680 -23.80 -7.55 12.52
N ASP A 681 -25.01 -7.11 12.83
CA ASP A 681 -25.42 -5.71 12.81
C ASP A 681 -24.81 -4.96 14.01
N THR A 682 -24.06 -5.65 14.89
CA THR A 682 -22.92 -5.05 15.61
C THR A 682 -21.77 -4.80 14.63
N VAL A 683 -22.07 -4.18 13.49
CA VAL A 683 -21.18 -3.15 12.98
C VAL A 683 -20.86 -2.32 14.19
N ASN A 684 -19.59 -2.24 14.61
CA ASN A 684 -19.24 -1.25 15.62
C ASN A 684 -19.55 0.11 14.97
N SER A 685 -20.76 0.61 15.19
CA SER A 685 -21.17 1.99 14.91
C SER A 685 -20.29 2.99 15.65
N ASN A 686 -19.48 2.49 16.59
CA ASN A 686 -18.46 3.19 17.37
C ASN A 686 -17.05 3.17 16.76
N ILE A 687 -16.78 2.47 15.63
CA ILE A 687 -15.50 2.68 14.93
C ILE A 687 -15.65 3.99 14.17
N GLU A 688 -15.14 5.07 14.78
CA GLU A 688 -15.02 6.35 14.09
C GLU A 688 -14.26 6.14 12.79
N GLN A 689 -14.87 6.57 11.68
CA GLN A 689 -14.22 6.47 10.38
C GLN A 689 -13.08 7.48 10.34
N GLU A 690 -11.87 6.99 10.59
CA GLU A 690 -10.67 7.81 10.55
C GLU A 690 -10.52 8.48 9.17
N ASP A 691 -10.07 9.74 9.18
CA ASP A 691 -9.84 10.51 7.97
C ASP A 691 -8.82 9.80 7.08
N TRP A 692 -9.29 9.31 5.92
CA TRP A 692 -8.48 8.60 4.94
C TRP A 692 -7.24 9.39 4.49
N LEU A 693 -7.30 10.73 4.54
CA LEU A 693 -6.17 11.60 4.24
C LEU A 693 -5.02 11.43 5.25
N LYS A 694 -5.37 11.19 6.53
CA LYS A 694 -4.42 10.93 7.60
C LYS A 694 -3.91 9.49 7.57
N THR A 695 -4.82 8.53 7.42
CA THR A 695 -4.52 7.09 7.50
C THR A 695 -3.84 6.54 6.26
N GLY A 696 -4.04 7.20 5.11
CA GLY A 696 -3.64 6.68 3.81
C GLY A 696 -4.39 5.42 3.41
N CYS A 697 -5.59 5.22 3.94
CA CYS A 697 -6.45 4.07 3.69
C CYS A 697 -7.83 4.57 3.24
N HIS A 698 -8.22 4.29 2.00
CA HIS A 698 -9.49 4.72 1.43
C HIS A 698 -10.18 3.57 0.71
N TYR A 699 -11.37 3.19 1.17
CA TYR A 699 -12.21 2.15 0.57
C TYR A 699 -13.63 2.66 0.38
N ALA A 700 -14.33 2.12 -0.62
CA ALA A 700 -15.75 2.39 -0.85
C ALA A 700 -16.63 1.96 0.35
N MET A 701 -16.18 0.93 1.07
CA MET A 701 -16.82 0.40 2.26
C MET A 701 -16.20 1.00 3.52
N ALA A 702 -17.06 1.33 4.49
CA ALA A 702 -16.63 1.71 5.82
C ALA A 702 -15.84 0.57 6.51
N GLN A 703 -15.04 0.93 7.51
CA GLN A 703 -14.46 -0.07 8.39
C GLN A 703 -15.56 -0.65 9.27
N ILE A 704 -15.76 -1.97 9.20
CA ILE A 704 -16.81 -2.64 9.99
C ILE A 704 -16.22 -3.43 11.16
N ARG A 705 -14.91 -3.73 11.12
CA ARG A 705 -14.18 -4.51 12.13
C ARG A 705 -12.71 -4.08 12.19
N GLU A 706 -12.06 -4.30 13.33
CA GLU A 706 -10.60 -4.22 13.46
C GLU A 706 -9.95 -5.56 13.06
N ARG A 707 -8.68 -5.51 12.65
CA ARG A 707 -7.90 -6.73 12.37
C ARG A 707 -7.71 -7.53 13.67
N PRO A 708 -7.99 -8.85 13.73
CA PRO A 708 -7.74 -9.66 14.92
C PRO A 708 -6.24 -9.79 15.23
N LYS A 709 -5.90 -10.28 16.43
CA LYS A 709 -4.53 -10.62 16.86
C LYS A 709 -4.40 -12.14 17.00
N TYR A 710 -3.31 -12.71 16.53
CA TYR A 710 -3.06 -14.16 16.60
C TYR A 710 -1.78 -14.46 17.40
N PRO A 711 -1.79 -14.34 18.73
CA PRO A 711 -0.56 -14.32 19.55
C PRO A 711 0.31 -15.57 19.43
N ASN A 712 -0.27 -16.71 19.07
CA ASN A 712 0.43 -17.99 18.96
C ASN A 712 0.92 -18.30 17.54
N LEU A 713 0.76 -17.38 16.57
CA LEU A 713 1.39 -17.49 15.27
C LEU A 713 2.76 -16.77 15.28
N PRO A 714 3.87 -17.46 14.91
CA PRO A 714 5.24 -16.96 15.07
C PRO A 714 5.60 -15.70 14.25
N TYR A 715 4.69 -15.20 13.40
CA TYR A 715 4.94 -14.10 12.46
C TYR A 715 4.09 -12.84 12.73
N GLU A 716 3.30 -12.80 13.80
CA GLU A 716 2.41 -11.64 14.09
C GLU A 716 3.13 -10.41 14.67
N ALA A 717 4.30 -10.60 15.30
CA ALA A 717 5.01 -9.55 16.05
C ALA A 717 5.92 -8.62 15.21
N GLY A 718 5.63 -8.42 13.91
CA GLY A 718 6.32 -7.41 13.08
C GLY A 718 7.40 -7.94 12.12
N ASN A 719 7.51 -9.26 11.92
CA ASN A 719 8.52 -9.88 11.06
C ASN A 719 7.97 -10.50 9.76
N ASP A 720 6.87 -10.00 9.19
CA ASP A 720 6.59 -10.21 7.76
C ASP A 720 7.57 -9.41 6.85
N LEU A 721 8.60 -8.76 7.42
CA LEU A 721 9.63 -7.96 6.72
C LEU A 721 10.97 -8.68 6.44
N VAL A 722 11.20 -9.92 6.87
CA VAL A 722 12.47 -10.65 6.61
C VAL A 722 12.15 -12.15 6.45
N GLY A 723 12.49 -12.88 5.38
CA GLY A 723 13.57 -12.69 4.42
C GLY A 723 14.89 -13.37 4.84
N ALA A 724 14.87 -14.35 5.76
CA ALA A 724 16.10 -14.97 6.29
C ALA A 724 16.12 -16.51 6.30
N ASN A 725 15.40 -17.17 5.40
CA ASN A 725 15.75 -18.55 5.02
C ASN A 725 16.02 -18.57 3.52
N GLU A 726 17.25 -18.93 3.14
CA GLU A 726 17.70 -19.16 1.77
C GLU A 726 17.08 -20.43 1.15
N ASP A 727 15.78 -20.66 1.35
CA ASP A 727 15.06 -21.73 0.66
C ASP A 727 14.52 -21.16 -0.66
N GLU A 728 15.10 -21.61 -1.78
CA GLU A 728 14.74 -21.29 -3.18
C GLU A 728 13.26 -21.58 -3.58
N ASP A 729 12.42 -22.02 -2.65
CA ASP A 729 11.03 -22.44 -2.87
C ASP A 729 9.97 -21.42 -2.40
N THR A 730 10.38 -20.24 -1.93
CA THR A 730 9.43 -19.19 -1.47
C THR A 730 9.32 -18.05 -2.48
N CYS A 731 8.09 -17.72 -2.87
CA CYS A 731 7.78 -16.70 -3.88
C CYS A 731 8.05 -15.28 -3.32
N HIS A 732 9.05 -14.57 -3.86
CA HIS A 732 9.45 -13.24 -3.40
C HIS A 732 9.37 -12.22 -4.54
N LYS A 733 8.64 -11.11 -4.34
CA LYS A 733 8.60 -9.97 -5.27
C LYS A 733 9.04 -8.70 -4.54
N TYR A 734 10.08 -8.09 -5.11
CA TYR A 734 10.54 -6.71 -4.90
C TYR A 734 11.10 -6.21 -3.56
N TYR A 735 11.26 -7.02 -2.50
CA TYR A 735 11.93 -6.57 -1.26
C TYR A 735 13.31 -5.90 -1.52
N SER A 736 14.10 -6.47 -2.43
CA SER A 736 15.46 -6.00 -2.76
C SER A 736 15.53 -4.67 -3.53
N THR A 737 14.41 -4.19 -4.09
CA THR A 737 14.35 -2.95 -4.88
C THR A 737 13.89 -1.75 -4.03
N TYR A 738 13.00 -1.99 -3.06
CA TYR A 738 12.40 -0.94 -2.23
C TYR A 738 13.33 -0.41 -1.13
N SER A 739 14.06 -1.29 -0.46
CA SER A 739 15.01 -0.93 0.60
C SER A 739 16.13 -0.01 0.08
N LYS A 740 16.61 -0.26 -1.15
CA LYS A 740 17.68 0.52 -1.78
C LYS A 740 17.30 1.96 -2.14
N LYS A 741 16.00 2.27 -2.30
CA LYS A 741 15.51 3.61 -2.70
C LYS A 741 14.84 4.42 -1.58
N ARG A 742 14.74 3.89 -0.36
CA ARG A 742 14.13 4.57 0.82
C ARG A 742 12.69 5.09 0.59
N LEU A 743 11.93 4.41 -0.27
CA LEU A 743 10.51 4.68 -0.55
C LEU A 743 9.62 3.78 0.32
N THR A 744 8.36 4.20 0.54
CA THR A 744 7.34 3.32 1.15
C THR A 744 7.14 2.05 0.31
N GLY A 745 6.42 1.06 0.85
CA GLY A 745 6.17 -0.21 0.15
C GLY A 745 5.28 -0.09 -1.09
N GLY A 746 4.81 1.12 -1.41
CA GLY A 746 3.85 1.39 -2.47
C GLY A 746 2.43 1.53 -1.93
N ILE A 747 1.46 1.10 -2.73
CA ILE A 747 0.06 1.00 -2.35
C ILE A 747 -0.48 -0.37 -2.73
N MET A 748 -1.41 -0.88 -1.93
CA MET A 748 -2.22 -2.04 -2.29
C MET A 748 -3.55 -1.53 -2.84
N CYS A 749 -3.97 -2.03 -4.01
CA CYS A 749 -5.22 -1.65 -4.66
C CYS A 749 -6.14 -2.87 -4.83
N VAL A 750 -7.45 -2.63 -4.78
CA VAL A 750 -8.47 -3.63 -5.09
C VAL A 750 -9.36 -3.18 -6.23
N TRP A 751 -9.57 -4.07 -7.19
CA TRP A 751 -10.34 -3.86 -8.39
C TRP A 751 -11.46 -4.89 -8.52
N CYS A 752 -12.56 -4.53 -9.18
CA CYS A 752 -13.49 -5.53 -9.72
C CYS A 752 -13.13 -5.89 -11.17
N THR A 753 -13.86 -6.86 -11.73
CA THR A 753 -13.73 -7.30 -13.13
C THR A 753 -14.02 -6.20 -14.16
N HIS A 754 -14.72 -5.13 -13.78
CA HIS A 754 -15.03 -4.00 -14.65
C HIS A 754 -14.01 -2.85 -14.53
N SER A 755 -12.83 -3.13 -13.95
CA SER A 755 -11.73 -2.18 -13.77
C SER A 755 -12.07 -0.95 -12.91
N VAL A 756 -13.08 -1.06 -12.06
CA VAL A 756 -13.41 -0.06 -11.01
C VAL A 756 -12.61 -0.40 -9.76
N CYS A 757 -11.87 0.57 -9.25
CA CYS A 757 -11.13 0.50 -7.98
C CYS A 757 -12.10 0.64 -6.80
N TYR A 758 -12.11 -0.34 -5.90
CA TYR A 758 -12.92 -0.31 -4.67
C TYR A 758 -12.19 0.34 -3.50
N GLY A 759 -10.88 0.52 -3.62
CA GLY A 759 -10.09 1.14 -2.57
C GLY A 759 -8.60 0.90 -2.73
N PHE A 760 -7.85 1.64 -1.93
CA PHE A 760 -6.41 1.51 -1.81
C PHE A 760 -5.96 1.80 -0.38
N HIS A 761 -4.79 1.30 -0.01
CA HIS A 761 -4.08 1.76 1.16
C HIS A 761 -2.57 1.82 0.94
N CYS A 762 -1.91 2.72 1.66
CA CYS A 762 -0.45 2.86 1.63
C CYS A 762 0.23 1.74 2.42
N ILE A 763 1.23 1.11 1.80
CA ILE A 763 2.03 0.06 2.41
C ILE A 763 3.24 0.70 3.11
N ARG A 764 3.38 0.46 4.42
CA ARG A 764 4.45 1.09 5.22
C ARG A 764 5.86 0.68 4.78
N ALA A 765 6.09 -0.62 4.62
CA ALA A 765 7.44 -1.15 4.45
C ALA A 765 7.56 -2.14 3.28
N ALA A 766 6.80 -3.23 3.29
CA ALA A 766 6.77 -4.21 2.20
C ALA A 766 5.35 -4.75 2.03
N GLU A 767 5.00 -5.04 0.79
CA GLU A 767 3.77 -5.73 0.42
C GLU A 767 3.78 -7.15 0.98
N GLY A 768 2.64 -7.59 1.51
CA GLY A 768 2.47 -8.97 1.93
C GLY A 768 1.03 -9.44 1.94
N ARG A 769 0.87 -10.72 2.28
CA ARG A 769 -0.43 -11.40 2.41
C ARG A 769 -1.36 -10.70 3.39
N ASN A 770 -0.77 -10.06 4.41
CA ASN A 770 -1.50 -9.33 5.43
C ASN A 770 -2.28 -8.12 4.86
N ASP A 771 -1.77 -7.46 3.82
CA ASP A 771 -2.42 -6.30 3.20
C ASP A 771 -3.77 -6.69 2.59
N VAL A 772 -3.81 -7.78 1.82
CA VAL A 772 -5.04 -8.31 1.22
C VAL A 772 -5.98 -8.89 2.29
N PHE A 773 -5.45 -9.74 3.18
CA PHE A 773 -6.23 -10.34 4.26
C PHE A 773 -6.94 -9.28 5.12
N SER A 774 -6.19 -8.30 5.61
CA SER A 774 -6.72 -7.32 6.56
C SER A 774 -7.70 -6.37 5.89
N ALA A 775 -7.43 -5.95 4.66
CA ALA A 775 -8.38 -5.12 3.92
C ALA A 775 -9.70 -5.85 3.65
N ILE A 776 -9.68 -7.12 3.25
CA ILE A 776 -10.91 -7.91 3.09
C ILE A 776 -11.63 -8.07 4.44
N TYR A 777 -10.93 -8.51 5.49
CA TYR A 777 -11.55 -8.81 6.78
C TYR A 777 -12.21 -7.59 7.44
N THR A 778 -11.55 -6.43 7.36
CA THR A 778 -11.99 -5.19 8.03
C THR A 778 -13.08 -4.44 7.27
N ARG A 779 -13.25 -4.69 5.96
CA ARG A 779 -14.17 -3.92 5.09
C ARG A 779 -15.34 -4.74 4.52
N TRP A 780 -15.18 -6.05 4.30
CA TRP A 780 -16.23 -6.89 3.69
C TRP A 780 -17.06 -7.62 4.75
N LYS A 781 -18.39 -7.51 4.69
CA LYS A 781 -19.26 -8.33 5.55
C LYS A 781 -19.03 -9.83 5.35
N GLN A 782 -18.82 -10.25 4.10
CA GLN A 782 -18.50 -11.61 3.71
C GLN A 782 -17.34 -11.59 2.70
N ALA A 783 -16.40 -12.53 2.82
CA ALA A 783 -15.29 -12.62 1.88
C ALA A 783 -15.80 -12.83 0.43
N PRO A 784 -15.13 -12.24 -0.59
CA PRO A 784 -15.45 -12.49 -1.99
C PRO A 784 -15.45 -13.98 -2.35
N GLU A 785 -16.26 -14.38 -3.32
CA GLU A 785 -16.26 -15.75 -3.86
C GLU A 785 -14.94 -16.08 -4.56
N VAL A 786 -14.28 -15.07 -5.17
CA VAL A 786 -12.98 -15.21 -5.85
C VAL A 786 -12.05 -14.05 -5.49
N ILE A 787 -10.82 -14.37 -5.10
CA ILE A 787 -9.72 -13.43 -4.93
C ILE A 787 -8.64 -13.77 -5.96
N VAL A 788 -8.38 -12.83 -6.86
CA VAL A 788 -7.26 -12.89 -7.80
C VAL A 788 -6.09 -12.09 -7.24
N TYR A 789 -4.93 -12.71 -7.10
CA TYR A 789 -3.72 -12.07 -6.58
C TYR A 789 -2.47 -12.84 -7.01
N ASP A 790 -1.36 -12.15 -7.32
CA ASP A 790 -0.10 -12.78 -7.73
C ASP A 790 0.40 -13.80 -6.71
N PHE A 791 0.31 -13.48 -5.41
CA PHE A 791 0.69 -14.40 -4.33
C PHE A 791 -0.51 -15.16 -3.74
N ALA A 792 -1.56 -15.40 -4.53
CA ALA A 792 -2.76 -16.11 -4.07
C ALA A 792 -2.44 -17.48 -3.42
N CYS A 793 -1.45 -18.21 -3.93
CA CYS A 793 -1.02 -19.50 -3.38
C CYS A 793 -0.46 -19.40 -1.95
N ALA A 794 0.12 -18.26 -1.58
CA ALA A 794 0.62 -18.00 -0.23
C ALA A 794 -0.43 -17.27 0.62
N LEU A 795 -1.33 -16.50 -0.01
CA LEU A 795 -2.46 -15.83 0.64
C LEU A 795 -3.50 -16.83 1.15
N GLN A 796 -3.84 -17.86 0.38
CA GLN A 796 -4.83 -18.87 0.79
C GLN A 796 -4.50 -19.51 2.15
N PRO A 797 -3.30 -20.10 2.37
CA PRO A 797 -2.99 -20.69 3.67
C PRO A 797 -2.88 -19.63 4.77
N TYR A 798 -2.51 -18.39 4.44
CA TYR A 798 -2.51 -17.27 5.39
C TYR A 798 -3.92 -16.95 5.90
N CYS A 799 -4.89 -16.85 4.98
CA CYS A 799 -6.28 -16.61 5.29
C CYS A 799 -6.92 -17.79 6.03
N MET A 800 -6.70 -19.02 5.55
CA MET A 800 -7.32 -20.21 6.12
C MET A 800 -6.75 -20.62 7.48
N SER A 801 -5.49 -20.29 7.78
CA SER A 801 -4.93 -20.51 9.13
C SER A 801 -5.47 -19.52 10.16
N ARG A 802 -5.97 -18.36 9.73
CA ARG A 802 -6.42 -17.27 10.62
C ARG A 802 -7.92 -17.19 10.75
N GLU A 803 -8.64 -17.21 9.64
CA GLU A 803 -10.09 -17.00 9.61
C GLU A 803 -10.76 -18.01 8.64
N PRO A 804 -10.62 -19.33 8.90
CA PRO A 804 -11.08 -20.37 7.97
C PRO A 804 -12.58 -20.31 7.71
N ASP A 805 -13.40 -20.01 8.72
CA ASP A 805 -14.85 -19.97 8.55
C ASP A 805 -15.31 -18.77 7.71
N PHE A 806 -14.61 -17.63 7.80
CA PHE A 806 -14.87 -16.43 7.00
C PHE A 806 -14.46 -16.62 5.53
N PHE A 807 -13.32 -17.25 5.28
CA PHE A 807 -12.78 -17.48 3.93
C PHE A 807 -13.17 -18.83 3.29
N LYS A 808 -13.94 -19.70 3.97
CA LYS A 808 -14.25 -21.06 3.48
C LYS A 808 -14.87 -21.08 2.08
N ASN A 809 -15.62 -20.05 1.72
CA ASN A 809 -16.30 -19.93 0.43
C ASN A 809 -15.49 -19.16 -0.63
N THR A 810 -14.27 -18.75 -0.31
CA THR A 810 -13.40 -17.97 -1.19
C THR A 810 -12.45 -18.87 -1.96
N ARG A 811 -12.37 -18.66 -3.27
CA ARG A 811 -11.33 -19.26 -4.12
C ARG A 811 -10.20 -18.27 -4.33
N PHE A 812 -8.99 -18.71 -4.10
CA PHE A 812 -7.77 -17.92 -4.30
C PHE A 812 -7.12 -18.37 -5.61
N VAL A 813 -6.89 -17.45 -6.54
CA VAL A 813 -6.27 -17.77 -7.83
C VAL A 813 -5.20 -16.74 -8.19
N ILE A 814 -4.13 -17.23 -8.78
CA ILE A 814 -3.04 -16.46 -9.37
C ILE A 814 -3.52 -15.92 -10.70
N ASP A 815 -3.16 -14.67 -10.97
CA ASP A 815 -3.43 -14.03 -12.25
C ASP A 815 -2.80 -14.81 -13.42
N ILE A 816 -3.47 -14.75 -14.57
CA ILE A 816 -3.11 -15.47 -15.79
C ILE A 816 -1.71 -15.06 -16.25
N PHE A 817 -1.36 -13.78 -16.15
CA PHE A 817 -0.07 -13.25 -16.62
C PHE A 817 1.12 -13.66 -15.75
N HIS A 818 0.90 -13.93 -14.47
CA HIS A 818 1.97 -14.33 -13.54
C HIS A 818 2.13 -15.84 -13.43
N SER A 819 1.30 -16.64 -14.10
CA SER A 819 1.28 -18.11 -13.96
C SER A 819 2.64 -18.77 -14.26
N SER A 820 3.46 -18.21 -15.15
CA SER A 820 4.79 -18.77 -15.50
C SER A 820 5.86 -18.60 -14.43
N GLU A 821 5.66 -17.69 -13.48
CA GLU A 821 6.64 -17.36 -12.43
C GLU A 821 6.53 -18.31 -11.21
N HIS A 822 5.51 -19.19 -11.19
CA HIS A 822 5.21 -20.05 -10.05
C HIS A 822 5.35 -21.54 -10.37
N LYS A 823 5.80 -22.30 -9.37
CA LYS A 823 5.84 -23.78 -9.38
C LYS A 823 4.68 -24.37 -8.55
N CYS A 824 3.48 -23.83 -8.77
CA CYS A 824 2.27 -24.20 -8.01
C CYS A 824 1.44 -25.30 -8.70
N GLY A 825 0.53 -25.92 -7.94
CA GLY A 825 -0.48 -26.82 -8.50
C GLY A 825 -1.46 -26.10 -9.42
N GLU A 826 -2.07 -26.82 -10.37
CA GLU A 826 -3.01 -26.26 -11.36
C GLU A 826 -4.20 -25.51 -10.73
N ALA A 827 -4.63 -25.91 -9.54
CA ALA A 827 -5.69 -25.28 -8.77
C ALA A 827 -5.34 -23.88 -8.23
N CYS A 828 -4.09 -23.45 -8.33
CA CYS A 828 -3.69 -22.09 -8.02
C CYS A 828 -3.92 -21.13 -9.19
N PHE A 829 -4.05 -21.61 -10.44
CA PHE A 829 -4.05 -20.72 -11.61
C PHE A 829 -5.44 -20.45 -12.14
N LEU A 830 -5.79 -19.18 -12.32
CA LEU A 830 -7.07 -18.78 -12.95
C LEU A 830 -7.20 -19.37 -14.36
N ALA A 831 -6.10 -19.46 -15.11
CA ALA A 831 -6.08 -20.02 -16.47
C ALA A 831 -6.64 -21.46 -16.53
N THR A 832 -6.33 -22.30 -15.54
CA THR A 832 -6.86 -23.67 -15.44
C THR A 832 -8.38 -23.67 -15.35
N TYR A 833 -8.94 -22.80 -14.53
CA TYR A 833 -10.39 -22.71 -14.34
C TYR A 833 -11.09 -22.12 -15.56
N CYS A 834 -10.50 -21.14 -16.23
CA CYS A 834 -11.05 -20.54 -17.45
C CYS A 834 -11.23 -21.54 -18.59
N GLN A 835 -10.37 -22.57 -18.67
CA GLN A 835 -10.50 -23.63 -19.68
C GLN A 835 -11.73 -24.52 -19.45
N GLU A 836 -12.10 -24.76 -18.19
CA GLU A 836 -13.12 -25.75 -17.80
C GLU A 836 -14.45 -25.11 -17.38
N ASN A 837 -14.41 -23.84 -16.97
CA ASN A 837 -15.55 -23.10 -16.48
C ASN A 837 -15.71 -21.75 -17.20
N PRO A 838 -16.65 -21.65 -18.16
CA PRO A 838 -16.94 -20.41 -18.86
C PRO A 838 -17.36 -19.25 -17.95
N ASP A 839 -17.88 -19.52 -16.75
CA ASP A 839 -18.27 -18.47 -15.81
C ASP A 839 -17.05 -17.69 -15.32
N LEU A 840 -15.89 -18.35 -15.23
CA LEU A 840 -14.63 -17.72 -14.80
C LEU A 840 -13.86 -17.06 -15.96
N LEU A 841 -14.18 -17.37 -17.23
CA LEU A 841 -13.70 -16.61 -18.38
C LEU A 841 -14.18 -15.14 -18.36
N ARG A 842 -15.31 -14.87 -17.69
CA ARG A 842 -15.82 -13.51 -17.50
C ARG A 842 -14.99 -12.70 -16.50
N LEU A 843 -14.13 -13.34 -15.71
CA LEU A 843 -13.19 -12.64 -14.84
C LEU A 843 -12.13 -11.97 -15.70
N ASN A 844 -12.28 -10.66 -15.90
CA ASN A 844 -11.27 -9.83 -16.53
C ASN A 844 -10.05 -9.68 -15.59
N SER A 845 -9.15 -10.67 -15.60
CA SER A 845 -7.99 -10.66 -14.71
C SER A 845 -7.00 -9.54 -15.02
N SER A 846 -7.01 -8.99 -16.24
CA SER A 846 -6.21 -7.81 -16.63
C SER A 846 -6.74 -6.49 -16.07
N ALA A 847 -7.84 -6.48 -15.31
CA ALA A 847 -8.36 -5.25 -14.71
C ALA A 847 -7.34 -4.54 -13.81
N ALA A 848 -6.59 -5.31 -13.01
CA ALA A 848 -5.51 -4.75 -12.19
C ALA A 848 -4.33 -4.25 -13.05
N GLU A 849 -3.92 -4.98 -14.09
CA GLU A 849 -2.87 -4.55 -15.02
C GLU A 849 -3.24 -3.23 -15.72
N CYS A 850 -4.48 -3.14 -16.22
CA CYS A 850 -5.02 -1.91 -16.81
C CYS A 850 -5.00 -0.75 -15.80
N GLY A 851 -5.47 -1.01 -14.58
CA GLY A 851 -5.46 -0.05 -13.48
C GLY A 851 -4.05 0.43 -13.14
N ASN A 852 -3.09 -0.48 -13.06
CA ASN A 852 -1.69 -0.21 -12.77
C ASN A 852 -1.00 0.60 -13.86
N SER A 853 -1.30 0.31 -15.13
CA SER A 853 -0.86 1.12 -16.27
C SER A 853 -1.37 2.56 -16.11
N GLY A 854 -2.62 2.73 -15.66
CA GLY A 854 -3.15 4.01 -15.22
C GLY A 854 -2.33 4.64 -14.08
N ILE A 855 -2.16 3.92 -12.97
CA ILE A 855 -1.46 4.39 -11.77
C ILE A 855 -0.01 4.79 -12.07
N SER A 856 0.64 4.17 -13.06
CA SER A 856 2.02 4.50 -13.45
C SER A 856 2.20 5.99 -13.79
N LYS A 857 1.14 6.64 -14.28
CA LYS A 857 1.10 8.07 -14.63
C LYS A 857 1.31 8.99 -13.43
N ILE A 858 0.96 8.56 -12.22
CA ILE A 858 1.10 9.39 -11.02
C ILE A 858 2.34 9.08 -10.19
N ARG A 859 3.08 8.02 -10.55
CA ARG A 859 4.24 7.50 -9.79
C ARG A 859 5.27 8.57 -9.47
N LYS A 860 5.74 9.30 -10.49
CA LYS A 860 6.75 10.36 -10.31
C LYS A 860 6.20 11.60 -9.61
N GLY A 861 4.90 11.89 -9.74
CA GLY A 861 4.26 12.96 -8.97
C GLY A 861 4.30 12.67 -7.47
N VAL A 862 3.85 11.46 -7.10
CA VAL A 862 3.75 11.01 -5.70
C VAL A 862 5.11 10.92 -5.01
N SER A 863 6.19 10.53 -5.71
CA SER A 863 7.50 10.34 -5.09
C SER A 863 8.10 11.59 -4.43
N TYR A 864 7.67 12.79 -4.85
CA TYR A 864 8.13 14.07 -4.31
C TYR A 864 7.12 14.74 -3.36
N MET A 865 6.06 14.04 -2.96
CA MET A 865 4.99 14.60 -2.12
C MET A 865 5.15 14.19 -0.65
N THR A 866 4.62 15.05 0.24
CA THR A 866 4.32 14.67 1.63
C THR A 866 3.19 13.63 1.65
N GLN A 867 3.07 12.83 2.71
CA GLN A 867 2.08 11.75 2.81
C GLN A 867 0.65 12.22 2.49
N ASP A 868 0.19 13.30 3.11
CA ASP A 868 -1.15 13.86 2.92
C ASP A 868 -1.42 14.24 1.46
N ARG A 869 -0.47 14.94 0.82
CA ARG A 869 -0.57 15.32 -0.59
C ARG A 869 -0.54 14.10 -1.51
N ALA A 870 0.32 13.12 -1.21
CA ALA A 870 0.37 11.86 -1.94
C ALA A 870 -0.97 11.12 -1.88
N VAL A 871 -1.53 10.96 -0.68
CA VAL A 871 -2.80 10.28 -0.45
C VAL A 871 -3.95 10.98 -1.18
N MET A 872 -4.01 12.32 -1.09
CA MET A 872 -5.00 13.10 -1.82
C MET A 872 -4.85 12.95 -3.34
N TYR A 873 -3.63 13.06 -3.85
CA TYR A 873 -3.33 12.95 -5.28
C TYR A 873 -3.75 11.57 -5.83
N MET A 874 -3.50 10.51 -5.07
CA MET A 874 -3.96 9.16 -5.39
C MET A 874 -5.48 9.04 -5.37
N LYS A 875 -6.16 9.55 -4.33
CA LYS A 875 -7.63 9.52 -4.25
C LYS A 875 -8.28 10.24 -5.44
N VAL A 876 -7.82 11.44 -5.77
CA VAL A 876 -8.32 12.19 -6.94
C VAL A 876 -8.10 11.39 -8.22
N PHE A 877 -6.91 10.79 -8.39
CA PHE A 877 -6.64 9.93 -9.55
C PHE A 877 -7.60 8.74 -9.65
N PHE A 878 -7.79 7.98 -8.57
CA PHE A 878 -8.70 6.82 -8.55
C PHE A 878 -10.15 7.21 -8.81
N SER A 879 -10.59 8.33 -8.23
CA SER A 879 -11.90 8.91 -8.53
C SER A 879 -12.08 9.19 -10.03
N LEU A 880 -11.14 9.92 -10.63
CA LEU A 880 -11.21 10.23 -12.06
C LEU A 880 -11.16 8.97 -12.93
N TRP A 881 -10.31 8.00 -12.57
CA TRP A 881 -10.23 6.70 -13.25
C TRP A 881 -11.57 5.98 -13.22
N ASN A 882 -12.15 5.79 -12.04
CA ASN A 882 -13.39 5.05 -11.90
C ASN A 882 -14.54 5.73 -12.63
N ARG A 883 -14.59 7.07 -12.59
CA ARG A 883 -15.61 7.84 -13.30
C ARG A 883 -15.52 7.62 -14.80
N GLN A 884 -14.31 7.50 -15.37
CA GLN A 884 -14.17 7.07 -16.77
C GLN A 884 -14.73 5.68 -17.03
N GLN A 885 -14.56 4.73 -16.11
CA GLN A 885 -15.12 3.38 -16.29
C GLN A 885 -16.65 3.37 -16.14
N ILE A 886 -17.19 4.07 -15.15
CA ILE A 886 -18.64 4.22 -14.94
C ILE A 886 -19.29 4.84 -16.17
N ARG A 887 -18.72 5.91 -16.73
CA ARG A 887 -19.21 6.52 -17.97
C ARG A 887 -19.21 5.56 -19.15
N LYS A 888 -18.21 4.69 -19.27
CA LYS A 888 -18.20 3.66 -20.32
C LYS A 888 -19.38 2.70 -20.14
N MET A 889 -19.63 2.24 -18.91
CA MET A 889 -20.77 1.36 -18.58
C MET A 889 -22.11 2.02 -18.88
N GLU A 890 -22.28 3.30 -18.50
CA GLU A 890 -23.50 4.08 -18.78
C GLU A 890 -23.76 4.20 -20.29
N ARG A 891 -22.71 4.41 -21.11
CA ARG A 891 -22.82 4.52 -22.57
C ARG A 891 -23.14 3.20 -23.25
N THR A 892 -22.62 2.08 -22.75
CA THR A 892 -22.87 0.75 -23.32
C THR A 892 -24.25 0.21 -22.99
N GLY A 893 -25.09 0.97 -22.28
CA GLY A 893 -26.47 0.57 -21.95
C GLY A 893 -26.54 -0.58 -20.95
N ILE A 894 -25.45 -0.88 -20.24
CA ILE A 894 -25.44 -1.86 -19.17
C ILE A 894 -26.03 -1.17 -17.94
N ARG A 895 -27.36 -1.13 -17.91
CA ARG A 895 -28.16 -0.76 -16.74
C ARG A 895 -28.84 -2.04 -16.24
N ASN A 896 -28.83 -2.20 -14.92
CA ASN A 896 -29.40 -3.31 -14.15
C ASN A 896 -30.65 -3.96 -14.75
#